data_AF-Q386L6-F1
#
_entry.id   AF-Q386L6-F1
#
_cell.length_a   1.000
_cell.length_b   1.000
_cell.length_c   1.000
_cell.angle_alpha   90.00
_cell.angle_beta   90.00
_cell.angle_gamma   90.00
#
_symmetry.space_group_name_H-M   'P 1'
#
loop_
_entity.id
_entity.type
_entity.pdbx_description
1 polymer ?
#
loop_
_entity_poly.entity_id
_entity_poly.type
_entity_poly.pdbx_seq_one_letter_code
_entity_poly.pdbx_strand_id
1 'polypeptide(L)'
;MLTTFEQQHGMVELPPLGEKVSIYDRGSIFAVHDNWLDTGAANDTNSTSAHPSRAFAEVYLGSVVRSVFTADQFMRWSKRDNRVEESNLWSLLLELLLDAEQAVKYNPDAIGIAKVQPHRQWYVSHQAHIQDLLQRQPLLRRMNIIIRWLERVYRTGNAPLKLASSRTPEEAVLLRQIVLSCLRGGELHRAIDLSVTAKDCMYSCLLSAAQMQTVAEPWFNATPLVPLFGEYGNGEVDLEWACNEHRLDNLSQLYEDSVALSTSSEGQTAGGGLDGLIAAVLCGNLDVMEPAFATGNWKDVVWCHLRSALVLCFTKTLMAARHNVQAPYGALVERLTGSHDSWQDETAQSVVRRLADRLESSYFATVSFEEKLQMRVILHFLSSDNADWTNVLNDLSRVKGVAQSDPNGVRLVSHLLLCLDTAYSEALHSRSVQVYSTSLAEALTRYAESLVQLPHYAPQDAMRAVIAMNLRLRDARQRASVYAAFLVACRCRELQLTKREEVEALEEKLVQMFCKADPVSEVHDEVMRLLNQKVEPATLLTHNPLAEAVMWRAMHADSPDDFIVALRHSLEACGSFWLAEPRAELDAITDVAGIIRRTILPNLRRDSIALSATPTEMELAESHFWMTFAALRTAADQHAKTTARLDLALGGTDRTLEFQLVQDEAALMRELHSLARKALTYGGAVVHRSRSCVTAVTWLLQVFVEEVVLSVRLAASRSSVIVEYLRHVFELIEQINDSGYVEPSLMPQQSARDLFAAVRSLRMACGQKAHDLLVEEAKKVAVTQQQLFVTSQPKW
;
A
#
# COMPACT_ATOMS: atom_id res chain seq x y z
N MET A 1 -21.19 10.65 -26.43
CA MET A 1 -19.95 10.36 -27.19
C MET A 1 -19.02 9.67 -26.21
N LEU A 2 -18.70 8.40 -26.42
CA LEU A 2 -17.69 7.71 -25.62
C LEU A 2 -16.35 8.42 -25.83
N THR A 3 -15.68 8.76 -24.75
CA THR A 3 -14.32 9.30 -24.83
C THR A 3 -13.39 8.23 -25.40
N THR A 4 -12.33 8.64 -26.10
CA THR A 4 -11.31 7.74 -26.67
C THR A 4 -10.74 6.75 -25.65
N PHE A 5 -10.80 7.10 -24.36
CA PHE A 5 -10.39 6.25 -23.24
C PHE A 5 -11.35 5.08 -22.98
N GLU A 6 -12.67 5.31 -23.03
CA GLU A 6 -13.67 4.24 -22.85
C GLU A 6 -13.66 3.24 -24.01
N GLN A 7 -13.27 3.69 -25.21
CA GLN A 7 -13.07 2.79 -26.36
C GLN A 7 -11.82 1.91 -26.24
N GLN A 8 -10.77 2.37 -25.56
CA GLN A 8 -9.49 1.67 -25.48
C GLN A 8 -9.37 0.73 -24.27
N HIS A 9 -10.05 1.02 -23.16
CA HIS A 9 -9.83 0.31 -21.89
C HIS A 9 -11.03 -0.48 -21.35
N GLY A 10 -12.17 -0.41 -22.03
CA GLY A 10 -13.40 -1.10 -21.62
C GLY A 10 -14.03 -0.50 -20.37
N MET A 11 -15.37 -0.47 -20.33
CA MET A 11 -16.06 -0.22 -19.07
C MET A 11 -15.99 -1.49 -18.21
N VAL A 12 -15.55 -1.34 -16.95
CA VAL A 12 -15.71 -2.39 -15.95
C VAL A 12 -17.22 -2.57 -15.76
N GLU A 13 -17.76 -3.68 -16.25
CA GLU A 13 -19.14 -4.07 -15.96
C GLU A 13 -19.26 -4.36 -14.47
N LEU A 14 -19.76 -3.39 -13.71
CA LEU A 14 -20.19 -3.62 -12.34
C LEU A 14 -21.37 -4.62 -12.38
N PRO A 15 -21.42 -5.60 -11.46
CA PRO A 15 -22.51 -6.56 -11.45
C PRO A 15 -23.85 -5.83 -11.30
N PRO A 16 -24.93 -6.37 -11.89
CA PRO A 16 -26.25 -5.74 -11.82
C PRO A 16 -26.59 -5.50 -10.35
N LEU A 17 -26.96 -4.25 -10.03
CA LEU A 17 -27.51 -3.87 -8.74
C LEU A 17 -28.51 -4.93 -8.32
N GLY A 18 -28.15 -5.69 -7.29
CA GLY A 18 -28.97 -6.76 -6.74
C GLY A 18 -30.39 -6.27 -6.51
N GLU A 19 -31.35 -7.16 -6.77
CA GLU A 19 -32.78 -6.90 -6.77
C GLU A 19 -33.21 -5.92 -5.68
N LYS A 20 -33.97 -4.90 -6.12
CA LYS A 20 -34.63 -3.86 -5.33
C LYS A 20 -35.15 -4.39 -3.99
N VAL A 21 -34.35 -4.30 -2.93
CA VAL A 21 -34.89 -4.26 -1.57
C VAL A 21 -35.45 -2.85 -1.41
N SER A 22 -36.77 -2.73 -1.50
CA SER A 22 -37.49 -1.48 -1.38
C SER A 22 -37.38 -0.96 0.07
N ILE A 23 -36.44 -0.05 0.34
CA ILE A 23 -36.37 0.70 1.61
C ILE A 23 -36.57 2.21 1.37
N TYR A 24 -37.08 2.61 0.19
CA TYR A 24 -37.35 4.01 -0.10
C TYR A 24 -38.82 4.17 -0.50
N ASP A 25 -39.70 4.16 0.50
CA ASP A 25 -41.01 4.77 0.38
C ASP A 25 -41.00 6.10 1.13
N ARG A 26 -41.10 7.17 0.34
CA ARG A 26 -41.59 8.53 0.64
C ARG A 26 -41.04 9.29 1.86
N GLY A 27 -40.36 10.39 1.52
CA GLY A 27 -40.55 11.67 2.20
C GLY A 27 -39.52 11.96 3.29
N SER A 28 -38.88 13.12 3.16
CA SER A 28 -38.00 13.78 4.13
C SER A 28 -36.58 13.20 4.29
N ILE A 29 -35.63 13.87 3.64
CA ILE A 29 -34.22 13.88 4.06
C ILE A 29 -34.16 14.75 5.32
N PHE A 30 -34.57 14.19 6.46
CA PHE A 30 -34.09 14.68 7.74
C PHE A 30 -32.75 14.02 7.99
N ALA A 31 -31.76 14.84 8.35
CA ALA A 31 -30.58 14.36 9.04
C ALA A 31 -31.05 13.60 10.28
N VAL A 32 -31.05 12.27 10.20
CA VAL A 32 -31.26 11.40 11.36
C VAL A 32 -30.03 11.54 12.25
N HIS A 33 -30.05 12.57 13.09
CA HIS A 33 -29.62 12.39 14.45
C HIS A 33 -30.67 11.50 15.14
N ASP A 34 -30.16 10.47 15.79
CA ASP A 34 -30.81 9.53 16.70
C ASP A 34 -31.37 8.20 16.13
N ASN A 35 -30.84 7.12 16.73
CA ASN A 35 -31.32 5.73 16.74
C ASN A 35 -30.86 4.73 15.66
N TRP A 36 -29.57 4.77 15.30
CA TRP A 36 -28.78 3.54 15.08
C TRP A 36 -27.74 3.29 16.20
N LEU A 37 -28.02 3.84 17.38
CA LEU A 37 -27.48 3.33 18.64
C LEU A 37 -28.05 1.92 18.85
N ASP A 38 -27.17 0.95 19.14
CA ASP A 38 -27.47 -0.34 19.77
C ASP A 38 -27.91 -1.58 18.97
N THR A 39 -27.64 -1.69 17.67
CA THR A 39 -27.63 -3.04 17.03
C THR A 39 -26.46 -3.20 16.05
N GLY A 40 -25.25 -3.39 16.62
CA GLY A 40 -24.04 -3.73 15.86
C GLY A 40 -22.72 -3.44 16.57
N ALA A 41 -22.74 -2.61 17.63
CA ALA A 41 -21.54 -2.25 18.41
C ALA A 41 -21.36 -3.07 19.70
N ALA A 42 -22.18 -4.10 19.93
CA ALA A 42 -22.10 -4.97 21.10
C ALA A 42 -21.36 -6.27 20.77
N ASN A 43 -20.05 -6.18 20.46
CA ASN A 43 -19.09 -7.30 20.65
C ASN A 43 -17.61 -7.01 20.34
N ASP A 44 -17.10 -5.79 20.50
CA ASP A 44 -15.66 -5.51 20.27
C ASP A 44 -14.99 -4.62 21.32
N THR A 45 -15.42 -4.71 22.57
CA THR A 45 -14.79 -3.99 23.69
C THR A 45 -13.60 -4.72 24.32
N ASN A 46 -13.16 -5.85 23.74
CA ASN A 46 -12.02 -6.63 24.24
C ASN A 46 -10.96 -7.00 23.17
N SER A 47 -11.04 -6.45 21.95
CA SER A 47 -9.94 -6.58 20.99
C SER A 47 -9.01 -5.39 21.15
N THR A 48 -7.72 -5.64 21.39
CA THR A 48 -6.66 -4.64 21.25
C THR A 48 -6.89 -3.89 19.93
N SER A 49 -7.22 -2.60 19.99
CA SER A 49 -7.63 -1.84 18.81
C SER A 49 -6.58 -2.01 17.72
N ALA A 50 -6.94 -2.67 16.62
CA ALA A 50 -6.02 -2.94 15.53
C ALA A 50 -5.36 -1.63 15.09
N HIS A 51 -4.05 -1.69 14.80
CA HIS A 51 -3.31 -0.51 14.35
C HIS A 51 -4.06 0.15 13.18
N PRO A 52 -4.23 1.48 13.15
CA PRO A 52 -5.06 2.15 12.14
C PRO A 52 -4.72 1.77 10.69
N SER A 53 -3.43 1.61 10.37
CA SER A 53 -3.01 1.12 9.04
C SER A 53 -3.62 -0.27 8.74
N ARG A 54 -3.50 -1.23 9.66
CA ARG A 54 -4.11 -2.55 9.48
C ARG A 54 -5.63 -2.44 9.30
N ALA A 55 -6.31 -1.71 10.18
CA ALA A 55 -7.75 -1.55 10.12
C ALA A 55 -8.23 -0.98 8.77
N PHE A 56 -7.53 0.03 8.24
CA PHE A 56 -7.89 0.64 6.96
C PHE A 56 -7.62 -0.28 5.78
N ALA A 57 -6.51 -1.04 5.79
CA ALA A 57 -6.19 -2.01 4.76
C ALA A 57 -7.22 -3.16 4.70
N GLU A 58 -7.70 -3.62 5.85
CA GLU A 58 -8.65 -4.73 5.95
C GLU A 58 -10.06 -4.38 5.42
N VAL A 59 -10.42 -3.09 5.28
CA VAL A 59 -11.70 -2.68 4.64
C VAL A 59 -11.81 -3.20 3.20
N TYR A 60 -10.69 -3.26 2.48
CA TYR A 60 -10.67 -3.68 1.08
C TYR A 60 -10.83 -5.20 0.91
N LEU A 61 -10.73 -5.99 2.00
CA LEU A 61 -11.00 -7.42 1.98
C LEU A 61 -12.50 -7.74 1.84
N GLY A 62 -13.37 -6.76 2.03
CA GLY A 62 -14.81 -6.91 1.82
C GLY A 62 -15.16 -7.19 0.35
N SER A 63 -16.24 -7.95 0.13
CA SER A 63 -16.71 -8.31 -1.22
C SER A 63 -17.14 -7.10 -2.05
N VAL A 64 -17.59 -6.03 -1.41
CA VAL A 64 -17.99 -4.79 -2.05
C VAL A 64 -17.34 -3.62 -1.31
N VAL A 65 -16.56 -2.83 -2.04
CA VAL A 65 -15.96 -1.59 -1.54
C VAL A 65 -16.66 -0.42 -2.22
N ARG A 66 -17.28 0.45 -1.42
CA ARG A 66 -17.99 1.66 -1.88
C ARG A 66 -17.36 2.90 -1.29
N SER A 67 -17.18 3.96 -2.08
CA SER A 67 -16.46 5.15 -1.62
C SER A 67 -17.13 5.86 -0.44
N VAL A 68 -18.46 6.02 -0.49
CA VAL A 68 -19.27 6.63 0.58
C VAL A 68 -19.14 5.85 1.89
N PHE A 69 -19.28 4.52 1.84
CA PHE A 69 -19.17 3.67 3.03
C PHE A 69 -17.75 3.69 3.61
N THR A 70 -16.73 3.63 2.75
CA THR A 70 -15.33 3.69 3.16
C THR A 70 -15.02 5.03 3.85
N ALA A 71 -15.48 6.16 3.30
CA ALA A 71 -15.28 7.48 3.90
C ALA A 71 -15.99 7.60 5.26
N ASP A 72 -17.23 7.12 5.39
CA ASP A 72 -17.96 7.11 6.67
C ASP A 72 -17.26 6.22 7.73
N GLN A 73 -16.83 5.02 7.34
CA GLN A 73 -16.14 4.11 8.25
C GLN A 73 -14.81 4.70 8.75
N PHE A 74 -14.01 5.28 7.85
CA PHE A 74 -12.77 5.95 8.23
C PHE A 74 -13.03 7.17 9.12
N MET A 75 -14.01 8.01 8.81
CA MET A 75 -14.41 9.11 9.68
C MET A 75 -14.74 8.63 11.10
N ARG A 76 -15.57 7.58 11.23
CA ARG A 76 -15.95 7.03 12.54
C ARG A 76 -14.76 6.50 13.32
N TRP A 77 -13.84 5.80 12.67
CA TRP A 77 -12.62 5.30 13.30
C TRP A 77 -11.68 6.42 13.71
N SER A 78 -11.45 7.41 12.85
CA SER A 78 -10.62 8.57 13.19
C SER A 78 -11.21 9.36 14.37
N LYS A 79 -12.55 9.51 14.41
CA LYS A 79 -13.26 10.16 15.53
C LYS A 79 -13.13 9.37 16.83
N ARG A 80 -13.31 8.03 16.77
CA ARG A 80 -13.13 7.14 17.93
C ARG A 80 -11.73 7.24 18.51
N ASP A 81 -10.73 7.36 17.64
CA ASP A 81 -9.33 7.42 18.03
C ASP A 81 -8.84 8.87 18.29
N ASN A 82 -9.76 9.84 18.42
CA ASN A 82 -9.49 11.27 18.66
C ASN A 82 -8.54 11.94 17.63
N ARG A 83 -8.49 11.45 16.39
CA ARG A 83 -7.76 12.07 15.27
C ARG A 83 -8.65 13.09 14.57
N VAL A 84 -8.75 14.29 15.15
CA VAL A 84 -9.71 15.33 14.73
C VAL A 84 -9.52 15.75 13.27
N GLU A 85 -8.32 16.12 12.84
CA GLU A 85 -8.09 16.59 11.47
C GLU A 85 -8.22 15.48 10.42
N GLU A 86 -7.97 14.23 10.81
CA GLU A 86 -8.24 13.07 9.97
C GLU A 86 -9.74 12.82 9.82
N SER A 87 -10.49 12.91 10.92
CA SER A 87 -11.95 12.83 10.89
C SER A 87 -12.55 13.95 10.04
N ASN A 88 -11.97 15.16 10.10
CA ASN A 88 -12.38 16.29 9.27
C ASN A 88 -12.18 15.98 7.77
N LEU A 89 -11.04 15.42 7.38
CA LEU A 89 -10.78 14.97 6.00
C LEU A 89 -11.82 13.97 5.50
N TRP A 90 -12.06 12.90 6.27
CA TRP A 90 -13.02 11.87 5.86
C TRP A 90 -14.46 12.38 5.85
N SER A 91 -14.82 13.24 6.80
CA SER A 91 -16.14 13.87 6.83
C SER A 91 -16.36 14.83 5.65
N LEU A 92 -15.34 15.55 5.21
CA LEU A 92 -15.41 16.40 4.02
C LEU A 92 -15.66 15.55 2.77
N LEU A 93 -14.84 14.50 2.60
CA LEU A 93 -14.96 13.59 1.47
C LEU A 93 -16.35 12.92 1.45
N LEU A 94 -16.83 12.47 2.60
CA LEU A 94 -18.16 11.87 2.74
C LEU A 94 -19.27 12.81 2.26
N GLU A 95 -19.30 14.06 2.73
CA GLU A 95 -20.33 15.04 2.34
C GLU A 95 -20.32 15.32 0.82
N LEU A 96 -19.13 15.41 0.22
CA LEU A 96 -18.99 15.61 -1.22
C LEU A 96 -19.42 14.39 -2.04
N LEU A 97 -19.14 13.17 -1.55
CA LEU A 97 -19.57 11.93 -2.19
C LEU A 97 -21.09 11.71 -2.05
N LEU A 98 -21.68 12.07 -0.91
CA LEU A 98 -23.12 12.04 -0.72
C LEU A 98 -23.84 13.04 -1.64
N ASP A 99 -23.29 14.25 -1.84
CA ASP A 99 -23.83 15.18 -2.85
C ASP A 99 -23.77 14.58 -4.25
N ALA A 100 -22.66 13.95 -4.62
CA ALA A 100 -22.53 13.30 -5.93
C ALA A 100 -23.54 12.16 -6.13
N GLU A 101 -23.77 11.33 -5.11
CA GLU A 101 -24.77 10.25 -5.16
C GLU A 101 -26.20 10.81 -5.25
N GLN A 102 -26.46 11.91 -4.54
CA GLN A 102 -27.76 12.58 -4.57
C GLN A 102 -28.00 13.39 -5.85
N ALA A 103 -26.94 13.81 -6.54
CA ALA A 103 -27.01 14.69 -7.71
C ALA A 103 -27.90 14.15 -8.83
N VAL A 104 -27.90 12.82 -9.02
CA VAL A 104 -28.71 12.15 -10.05
C VAL A 104 -30.21 12.22 -9.78
N LYS A 105 -30.60 12.47 -8.51
CA LYS A 105 -32.00 12.57 -8.10
C LYS A 105 -32.55 14.00 -8.17
N TYR A 106 -31.70 15.01 -8.28
CA TYR A 106 -32.16 16.39 -8.39
C TYR A 106 -32.83 16.61 -9.75
N ASN A 107 -34.02 17.23 -9.72
CA ASN A 107 -34.76 17.60 -10.91
C ASN A 107 -35.12 19.09 -10.83
N PRO A 108 -34.27 19.99 -11.35
CA PRO A 108 -34.55 21.43 -11.29
C PRO A 108 -35.83 21.81 -12.03
N ASP A 109 -36.20 21.10 -13.10
CA ASP A 109 -37.43 21.38 -13.85
C ASP A 109 -38.71 20.98 -13.10
N ALA A 110 -38.58 20.17 -12.04
CA ALA A 110 -39.69 19.93 -11.12
C ALA A 110 -40.03 21.19 -10.30
N ILE A 111 -39.07 22.09 -10.09
CA ILE A 111 -39.27 23.38 -9.44
C ILE A 111 -39.99 24.29 -10.46
N GLY A 112 -41.27 24.57 -10.19
CA GLY A 112 -42.20 25.13 -11.17
C GLY A 112 -41.97 26.58 -11.61
N ILE A 113 -40.80 27.18 -11.36
CA ILE A 113 -40.47 28.58 -11.71
C ILE A 113 -40.67 28.84 -13.21
N ALA A 114 -40.28 27.89 -14.06
CA ALA A 114 -40.44 28.01 -15.51
C ALA A 114 -41.91 28.06 -15.97
N LYS A 115 -42.86 27.60 -15.14
CA LYS A 115 -44.31 27.69 -15.41
C LYS A 115 -44.88 29.05 -15.05
N VAL A 116 -44.14 29.86 -14.29
CA VAL A 116 -44.52 31.23 -13.91
C VAL A 116 -44.01 32.20 -14.96
N GLN A 117 -44.89 33.09 -15.44
CA GLN A 117 -44.50 34.11 -16.42
C GLN A 117 -43.34 34.96 -15.87
N PRO A 118 -42.29 35.28 -16.66
CA PRO A 118 -41.08 35.96 -16.16
C PRO A 118 -41.33 37.26 -15.40
N HIS A 119 -42.34 38.05 -15.80
CA HIS A 119 -42.67 39.31 -15.12
C HIS A 119 -43.41 39.12 -13.78
N ARG A 120 -43.75 37.88 -13.40
CA ARG A 120 -44.41 37.49 -12.14
C ARG A 120 -43.55 36.60 -11.25
N GLN A 121 -42.35 36.25 -11.68
CA GLN A 121 -41.46 35.37 -10.92
C GLN A 121 -41.00 35.96 -9.59
N TRP A 122 -41.14 37.27 -9.40
CA TRP A 122 -40.87 37.95 -8.13
C TRP A 122 -41.82 37.53 -6.98
N TYR A 123 -42.97 36.91 -7.29
CA TYR A 123 -43.86 36.33 -6.26
C TYR A 123 -43.42 34.94 -5.79
N VAL A 124 -42.50 34.29 -6.52
CA VAL A 124 -41.99 32.97 -6.13
C VAL A 124 -40.95 33.16 -5.02
N SER A 125 -40.96 32.27 -4.03
CA SER A 125 -40.05 32.38 -2.88
C SER A 125 -38.57 32.42 -3.28
N HIS A 126 -37.76 33.16 -2.49
CA HIS A 126 -36.30 33.20 -2.68
C HIS A 126 -35.70 31.79 -2.61
N GLN A 127 -36.20 30.96 -1.71
CA GLN A 127 -35.79 29.56 -1.57
C GLN A 127 -35.94 28.78 -2.87
N ALA A 128 -37.07 28.90 -3.58
CA ALA A 128 -37.27 28.15 -4.82
C ALA A 128 -36.25 28.55 -5.89
N HIS A 129 -35.97 29.84 -6.07
CA HIS A 129 -34.97 30.33 -7.02
C HIS A 129 -33.56 29.83 -6.70
N ILE A 130 -33.18 29.83 -5.42
CA ILE A 130 -31.87 29.34 -4.97
C ILE A 130 -31.77 27.81 -5.15
N GLN A 131 -32.85 27.07 -4.87
CA GLN A 131 -32.90 25.63 -5.10
C GLN A 131 -32.76 25.27 -6.58
N ASP A 132 -33.44 25.99 -7.47
CA ASP A 132 -33.28 25.82 -8.93
C ASP A 132 -31.84 26.09 -9.37
N LEU A 133 -31.24 27.20 -8.91
CA LEU A 133 -29.85 27.53 -9.19
C LEU A 133 -28.89 26.40 -8.78
N LEU A 134 -28.94 25.95 -7.52
CA LEU A 134 -28.01 24.95 -7.00
C LEU A 134 -28.24 23.56 -7.62
N GLN A 135 -29.46 23.22 -8.02
CA GLN A 135 -29.71 21.97 -8.74
C GLN A 135 -29.15 22.02 -10.16
N ARG A 136 -29.27 23.17 -10.85
CA ARG A 136 -28.70 23.37 -12.20
C ARG A 136 -27.20 23.55 -12.23
N GLN A 137 -26.59 24.09 -11.17
CA GLN A 137 -25.18 24.49 -11.13
C GLN A 137 -24.37 23.65 -10.12
N PRO A 138 -23.77 22.51 -10.53
CA PRO A 138 -23.08 21.60 -9.63
C PRO A 138 -21.91 22.23 -8.87
N LEU A 139 -21.19 23.18 -9.49
CA LEU A 139 -20.04 23.81 -8.85
C LEU A 139 -20.45 24.69 -7.67
N LEU A 140 -21.48 25.53 -7.84
CA LEU A 140 -22.07 26.32 -6.75
C LEU A 140 -22.65 25.41 -5.66
N ARG A 141 -23.27 24.30 -6.05
CA ARG A 141 -23.77 23.31 -5.08
C ARG A 141 -22.64 22.74 -4.22
N ARG A 142 -21.52 22.34 -4.82
CA ARG A 142 -20.36 21.84 -4.07
C ARG A 142 -19.77 22.90 -3.15
N MET A 143 -19.68 24.16 -3.58
CA MET A 143 -19.28 25.27 -2.71
C MET A 143 -20.19 25.37 -1.48
N ASN A 144 -21.51 25.28 -1.67
CA ASN A 144 -22.49 25.27 -0.59
C ASN A 144 -22.27 24.09 0.38
N ILE A 145 -22.02 22.88 -0.14
CA ILE A 145 -21.73 21.71 0.70
C ILE A 145 -20.43 21.91 1.52
N ILE A 146 -19.39 22.49 0.93
CA ILE A 146 -18.12 22.77 1.62
C ILE A 146 -18.30 23.82 2.72
N ILE A 147 -19.10 24.87 2.51
CA ILE A 147 -19.41 25.84 3.57
C ILE A 147 -20.15 25.16 4.71
N ARG A 148 -21.18 24.33 4.42
CA ARG A 148 -21.90 23.61 5.48
C ARG A 148 -20.99 22.69 6.28
N TRP A 149 -20.02 22.08 5.62
CA TRP A 149 -18.98 21.31 6.28
C TRP A 149 -18.12 22.19 7.20
N LEU A 150 -17.65 23.35 6.73
CA LEU A 150 -16.89 24.32 7.55
C LEU A 150 -17.71 24.80 8.75
N GLU A 151 -18.97 25.15 8.56
CA GLU A 151 -19.91 25.56 9.62
C GLU A 151 -20.03 24.49 10.70
N ARG A 152 -20.13 23.21 10.31
CA ARG A 152 -20.10 22.09 11.27
C ARG A 152 -18.78 22.00 12.03
N VAL A 153 -17.65 22.15 11.34
CA VAL A 153 -16.30 22.12 11.97
C VAL A 153 -16.19 23.23 13.02
N TYR A 154 -16.63 24.45 12.70
CA TYR A 154 -16.63 25.56 13.66
C TYR A 154 -17.54 25.31 14.87
N ARG A 155 -18.73 24.73 14.68
CA ARG A 155 -19.62 24.37 15.80
C ARG A 155 -18.99 23.40 16.77
N THR A 156 -18.31 22.37 16.27
CA THR A 156 -17.68 21.36 17.13
C THR A 156 -16.49 21.88 17.93
N GLY A 157 -15.85 22.99 17.48
CA GLY A 157 -14.69 23.57 18.15
C GLY A 157 -14.99 24.63 19.22
N ASN A 158 -16.23 25.12 19.30
CA ASN A 158 -16.57 26.26 20.15
C ASN A 158 -17.33 25.85 21.42
N ALA A 159 -16.72 26.08 22.58
CA ALA A 159 -17.43 25.97 23.86
C ALA A 159 -18.47 27.13 23.97
N PRO A 160 -19.74 26.85 24.33
CA PRO A 160 -20.73 27.89 24.54
C PRO A 160 -20.31 28.83 25.67
N LEU A 161 -20.05 30.10 25.36
CA LEU A 161 -19.94 31.15 26.37
C LEU A 161 -21.35 31.58 26.79
N LYS A 162 -21.70 31.39 28.08
CA LYS A 162 -22.95 31.92 28.67
C LYS A 162 -22.72 33.37 29.07
N LEU A 163 -23.37 34.32 28.41
CA LEU A 163 -23.48 35.70 28.90
C LEU A 163 -24.72 35.87 29.77
N ALA A 164 -24.54 36.53 30.91
CA ALA A 164 -25.63 37.19 31.62
C ALA A 164 -25.74 38.65 31.12
N SER A 165 -26.98 39.15 31.03
CA SER A 165 -27.41 40.48 30.52
C SER A 165 -26.31 41.55 30.31
N SER A 166 -26.10 41.99 29.07
CA SER A 166 -25.10 42.99 28.70
C SER A 166 -25.45 44.38 29.24
N ARG A 167 -24.52 45.00 29.98
CA ARG A 167 -24.58 46.41 30.40
C ARG A 167 -23.25 47.14 30.23
N THR A 168 -22.14 46.47 29.93
CA THR A 168 -20.83 47.11 29.74
C THR A 168 -20.38 47.12 28.26
N PRO A 169 -19.54 48.09 27.84
CA PRO A 169 -18.99 48.12 26.48
C PRO A 169 -18.14 46.88 26.14
N GLU A 170 -17.48 46.28 27.14
CA GLU A 170 -16.73 45.02 26.98
C GLU A 170 -17.66 43.84 26.69
N GLU A 171 -18.80 43.76 27.37
CA GLU A 171 -19.83 42.76 27.10
C GLU A 171 -20.47 42.94 25.72
N ALA A 172 -20.61 44.18 25.24
CA ALA A 172 -21.12 44.48 23.91
C ALA A 172 -20.16 43.98 22.80
N VAL A 173 -18.85 44.13 23.01
CA VAL A 173 -17.82 43.55 22.13
C VAL A 173 -17.86 42.02 22.19
N LEU A 174 -17.95 41.45 23.40
CA LEU A 174 -18.03 40.00 23.58
C LEU A 174 -19.28 39.40 22.90
N LEU A 175 -20.43 40.06 23.00
CA LEU A 175 -21.66 39.66 22.32
C LEU A 175 -21.44 39.59 20.80
N ARG A 176 -20.84 40.63 20.21
CA ARG A 176 -20.53 40.66 18.76
C ARG A 176 -19.58 39.54 18.35
N GLN A 177 -18.55 39.27 19.15
CA GLN A 177 -17.64 38.14 18.90
C GLN A 177 -18.37 36.79 18.91
N ILE A 178 -19.32 36.60 19.84
CA ILE A 178 -20.11 35.38 19.92
C ILE A 178 -21.12 35.30 18.78
N VAL A 179 -21.78 36.40 18.42
CA VAL A 179 -22.66 36.46 17.24
C VAL A 179 -21.89 36.06 15.99
N LEU A 180 -20.70 36.63 15.76
CA LEU A 180 -19.85 36.28 14.64
C LEU A 180 -19.45 34.79 14.66
N SER A 181 -19.18 34.24 15.84
CA SER A 181 -18.90 32.81 16.02
C SER A 181 -20.09 31.92 15.66
N CYS A 182 -21.31 32.30 16.09
CA CYS A 182 -22.54 31.61 15.71
C CYS A 182 -22.79 31.70 14.19
N LEU A 183 -22.56 32.85 13.56
CA LEU A 183 -22.67 33.01 12.10
C LEU A 183 -21.67 32.12 11.36
N ARG A 184 -20.41 32.05 11.83
CA ARG A 184 -19.41 31.11 11.30
C ARG A 184 -19.81 29.65 11.47
N GLY A 185 -20.54 29.32 12.53
CA GLY A 185 -21.11 27.99 12.78
C GLY A 185 -22.40 27.69 12.02
N GLY A 186 -22.93 28.62 11.22
CA GLY A 186 -24.22 28.48 10.54
C GLY A 186 -25.43 28.50 11.48
N GLU A 187 -25.29 29.04 12.69
CA GLU A 187 -26.32 29.03 13.75
C GLU A 187 -26.99 30.40 13.89
N LEU A 188 -27.62 30.91 12.83
CA LEU A 188 -28.29 32.22 12.87
C LEU A 188 -29.38 32.29 13.96
N HIS A 189 -30.20 31.25 14.09
CA HIS A 189 -31.25 31.16 15.12
C HIS A 189 -30.66 31.37 16.53
N ARG A 190 -29.53 30.72 16.81
CA ARG A 190 -28.84 30.84 18.09
C ARG A 190 -28.24 32.23 18.29
N ALA A 191 -27.73 32.86 17.23
CA ALA A 191 -27.26 34.23 17.29
C ALA A 191 -28.41 35.20 17.65
N ILE A 192 -29.59 35.01 17.05
CA ILE A 192 -30.81 35.78 17.38
C ILE A 192 -31.20 35.56 18.84
N ASP A 193 -31.31 34.31 19.29
CA ASP A 193 -31.67 33.98 20.69
C ASP A 193 -30.71 34.59 21.71
N LEU A 194 -29.41 34.60 21.38
CA LEU A 194 -28.38 35.22 22.22
C LEU A 194 -28.54 36.74 22.27
N SER A 195 -28.81 37.39 21.14
CA SER A 195 -29.10 38.83 21.11
C SER A 195 -30.36 39.20 21.88
N VAL A 196 -31.42 38.38 21.78
CA VAL A 196 -32.65 38.54 22.58
C VAL A 196 -32.35 38.39 24.07
N THR A 197 -31.59 37.36 24.44
CA THR A 197 -31.22 37.09 25.84
C THR A 197 -30.34 38.20 26.41
N ALA A 198 -29.43 38.74 25.60
CA ALA A 198 -28.61 39.89 25.95
C ALA A 198 -29.40 41.21 26.04
N LYS A 199 -30.64 41.23 25.51
CA LYS A 199 -31.49 42.43 25.35
C LYS A 199 -30.92 43.46 24.38
N ASP A 200 -30.16 43.01 23.39
CA ASP A 200 -29.71 43.84 22.27
C ASP A 200 -30.75 43.78 21.15
N CYS A 201 -31.72 44.70 21.21
CA CYS A 201 -32.83 44.74 20.24
C CYS A 201 -32.33 45.05 18.82
N MET A 202 -31.27 45.85 18.68
CA MET A 202 -30.71 46.22 17.37
C MET A 202 -30.16 44.98 16.67
N TYR A 203 -29.32 44.20 17.35
CA TYR A 203 -28.77 42.96 16.79
C TYR A 203 -29.83 41.90 16.56
N SER A 204 -30.80 41.76 17.48
CA SER A 204 -31.92 40.84 17.28
C SER A 204 -32.70 41.16 16.00
N CYS A 205 -32.99 42.44 15.75
CA CYS A 205 -33.68 42.87 14.53
C CYS A 205 -32.81 42.68 13.29
N LEU A 206 -31.54 43.06 13.34
CA LEU A 206 -30.59 42.95 12.22
C LEU A 206 -30.41 41.48 11.79
N LEU A 207 -30.23 40.57 12.73
CA LEU A 207 -30.04 39.14 12.46
C LEU A 207 -31.34 38.50 11.94
N SER A 208 -32.50 38.85 12.51
CA SER A 208 -33.81 38.38 12.03
C SER A 208 -34.09 38.87 10.60
N ALA A 209 -33.69 40.11 10.31
CA ALA A 209 -33.82 40.73 8.99
C ALA A 209 -32.99 40.04 7.89
N ALA A 210 -31.96 39.28 8.25
CA ALA A 210 -31.10 38.54 7.31
C ALA A 210 -31.65 37.17 6.90
N GLN A 211 -32.70 36.67 7.57
CA GLN A 211 -33.30 35.36 7.27
C GLN A 211 -33.95 35.34 5.88
N MET A 212 -33.68 34.28 5.11
CA MET A 212 -34.26 34.07 3.78
C MET A 212 -35.78 33.85 3.85
N GLN A 213 -36.53 34.54 2.99
CA GLN A 213 -37.96 34.28 2.82
C GLN A 213 -38.19 32.80 2.41
N THR A 214 -39.03 32.11 3.18
CA THR A 214 -39.44 30.73 2.91
C THR A 214 -40.96 30.69 2.78
N VAL A 215 -41.44 30.02 1.74
CA VAL A 215 -42.87 29.78 1.50
C VAL A 215 -43.01 28.29 1.21
N ALA A 216 -44.05 27.66 1.73
CA ALA A 216 -44.36 26.27 1.44
C ALA A 216 -44.76 26.11 -0.03
N GLU A 217 -43.78 25.79 -0.89
CA GLU A 217 -44.03 25.65 -2.32
C GLU A 217 -44.52 24.22 -2.65
N PRO A 218 -45.57 24.07 -3.47
CA PRO A 218 -46.17 22.77 -3.78
C PRO A 218 -45.22 21.82 -4.52
N TRP A 219 -44.20 22.36 -5.21
CA TRP A 219 -43.23 21.56 -5.96
C TRP A 219 -42.06 21.01 -5.13
N PHE A 220 -41.85 21.44 -3.88
CA PHE A 220 -40.74 20.91 -3.06
C PHE A 220 -40.88 19.42 -2.72
N ASN A 221 -42.08 18.85 -2.84
CA ASN A 221 -42.30 17.41 -2.70
C ASN A 221 -41.91 16.61 -3.96
N ALA A 222 -41.67 17.28 -5.09
CA ALA A 222 -41.41 16.64 -6.38
C ALA A 222 -39.92 16.41 -6.65
N THR A 223 -39.01 17.05 -5.91
CA THR A 223 -37.56 16.85 -6.01
C THR A 223 -36.91 17.01 -4.64
N PRO A 224 -35.87 16.22 -4.31
CA PRO A 224 -35.04 16.49 -3.14
C PRO A 224 -34.47 17.91 -3.17
N LEU A 225 -34.39 18.56 -2.01
CA LEU A 225 -33.81 19.90 -1.88
C LEU A 225 -32.34 19.82 -1.50
N VAL A 226 -31.55 20.74 -2.06
CA VAL A 226 -30.16 20.94 -1.64
C VAL A 226 -30.17 21.56 -0.26
N PRO A 227 -29.52 20.98 0.76
CA PRO A 227 -29.47 21.60 2.05
C PRO A 227 -28.57 22.84 2.01
N LEU A 228 -29.07 23.97 2.53
CA LEU A 228 -28.44 25.29 2.43
C LEU A 228 -27.59 25.62 3.67
N PHE A 229 -26.62 26.51 3.52
CA PHE A 229 -25.75 26.97 4.61
C PHE A 229 -26.37 28.12 5.43
N GLY A 230 -25.94 28.26 6.68
CA GLY A 230 -26.22 29.40 7.54
C GLY A 230 -27.66 29.92 7.50
N GLU A 231 -27.81 31.21 7.24
CA GLU A 231 -29.08 31.95 7.18
C GLU A 231 -30.02 31.55 6.03
N TYR A 232 -29.51 30.75 5.09
CA TYR A 232 -30.28 30.16 3.99
C TYR A 232 -30.81 28.77 4.37
N GLY A 233 -30.21 28.11 5.36
CA GLY A 233 -30.65 26.83 5.91
C GLY A 233 -31.54 26.99 7.14
N ASN A 234 -32.44 26.03 7.37
CA ASN A 234 -33.26 25.91 8.59
C ASN A 234 -34.33 26.99 8.83
N GLY A 235 -34.91 27.57 7.78
CA GLY A 235 -36.23 28.19 7.91
C GLY A 235 -37.27 27.08 8.14
N GLU A 236 -38.03 27.18 9.24
CA GLU A 236 -39.08 26.24 9.64
C GLU A 236 -40.02 25.93 8.46
N VAL A 237 -39.76 24.81 7.77
CA VAL A 237 -40.57 24.36 6.61
C VAL A 237 -41.99 23.96 7.03
N ASP A 238 -42.26 23.97 8.33
CA ASP A 238 -43.56 23.65 8.92
C ASP A 238 -44.53 24.85 8.89
N LEU A 239 -44.05 26.06 8.58
CA LEU A 239 -44.90 27.25 8.43
C LEU A 239 -45.16 27.55 6.96
N GLU A 240 -46.42 27.83 6.60
CA GLU A 240 -46.83 28.12 5.21
C GLU A 240 -46.08 29.32 4.60
N TRP A 241 -45.71 30.30 5.43
CA TRP A 241 -44.95 31.49 5.06
C TRP A 241 -44.13 31.96 6.26
N ALA A 242 -42.82 32.15 6.07
CA ALA A 242 -41.92 32.61 7.13
C ALA A 242 -40.81 33.54 6.62
N CYS A 243 -40.20 34.24 7.57
CA CYS A 243 -39.03 35.12 7.40
C CYS A 243 -39.32 36.41 6.59
N ASN A 244 -38.30 37.00 5.97
CA ASN A 244 -38.33 38.40 5.54
C ASN A 244 -38.38 38.59 4.00
N GLU A 245 -39.49 39.15 3.51
CA GLU A 245 -39.69 39.53 2.10
C GLU A 245 -38.73 40.63 1.62
N HIS A 246 -38.31 41.52 2.52
CA HIS A 246 -37.41 42.64 2.25
C HIS A 246 -35.94 42.32 2.53
N ARG A 247 -35.56 41.03 2.51
CA ARG A 247 -34.18 40.60 2.79
C ARG A 247 -33.16 41.32 1.91
N LEU A 248 -33.44 41.51 0.63
CA LEU A 248 -32.50 42.14 -0.30
C LEU A 248 -32.29 43.64 -0.03
N ASP A 249 -33.34 44.33 0.41
CA ASP A 249 -33.22 45.73 0.86
C ASP A 249 -32.30 45.80 2.09
N ASN A 250 -32.45 44.86 3.03
CA ASN A 250 -31.62 44.78 4.22
C ASN A 250 -30.17 44.41 3.91
N LEU A 251 -29.92 43.44 3.01
CA LEU A 251 -28.56 43.13 2.57
C LEU A 251 -27.90 44.32 1.88
N SER A 252 -28.67 45.11 1.13
CA SER A 252 -28.17 46.32 0.50
C SER A 252 -27.72 47.35 1.53
N GLN A 253 -28.52 47.57 2.57
CA GLN A 253 -28.15 48.45 3.68
C GLN A 253 -26.91 47.93 4.42
N LEU A 254 -26.86 46.63 4.74
CA LEU A 254 -25.70 46.02 5.40
C LEU A 254 -24.42 46.13 4.55
N TYR A 255 -24.55 46.10 3.23
CA TYR A 255 -23.41 46.39 2.35
C TYR A 255 -22.91 47.82 2.52
N GLU A 256 -23.79 48.81 2.48
CA GLU A 256 -23.43 50.22 2.69
C GLU A 256 -22.79 50.43 4.08
N ASP A 257 -23.39 49.84 5.11
CA ASP A 257 -22.87 49.91 6.48
C ASP A 257 -21.47 49.28 6.58
N SER A 258 -21.25 48.12 5.94
CA SER A 258 -19.94 47.45 5.93
C SER A 258 -18.85 48.31 5.28
N VAL A 259 -19.17 49.00 4.18
CA VAL A 259 -18.25 49.89 3.47
C VAL A 259 -17.98 51.14 4.31
N ALA A 260 -19.03 51.76 4.84
CA ALA A 260 -18.94 52.98 5.65
C ALA A 260 -18.10 52.72 6.91
N LEU A 261 -18.36 51.62 7.62
CA LEU A 261 -17.60 51.26 8.83
C LEU A 261 -16.16 50.90 8.49
N SER A 262 -15.88 50.18 7.40
CA SER A 262 -14.51 49.80 7.04
C SER A 262 -13.56 50.98 6.80
N THR A 263 -14.11 52.18 6.51
CA THR A 263 -13.34 53.39 6.20
C THR A 263 -13.47 54.49 7.25
N SER A 264 -14.32 54.32 8.26
CA SER A 264 -14.58 55.34 9.28
C SER A 264 -13.70 55.16 10.52
N SER A 265 -13.58 56.24 11.32
CA SER A 265 -12.93 56.16 12.64
C SER A 265 -13.71 55.27 13.63
N GLU A 266 -15.01 55.11 13.43
CA GLU A 266 -15.86 54.25 14.25
C GLU A 266 -15.55 52.77 14.00
N GLY A 267 -15.34 52.36 12.74
CA GLY A 267 -14.94 50.99 12.42
C GLY A 267 -13.51 50.63 12.85
N GLN A 268 -12.69 51.62 13.21
CA GLN A 268 -11.38 51.37 13.84
C GLN A 268 -11.50 51.00 15.33
N THR A 269 -12.69 51.15 15.94
CA THR A 269 -12.94 50.65 17.31
C THR A 269 -13.23 49.15 17.31
N ALA A 270 -13.00 48.47 18.44
CA ALA A 270 -13.28 47.04 18.54
C ALA A 270 -14.76 46.68 18.30
N GLY A 271 -15.69 47.53 18.76
CA GLY A 271 -17.12 47.35 18.54
C GLY A 271 -17.54 47.64 17.10
N GLY A 272 -17.21 48.84 16.59
CA GLY A 272 -17.57 49.25 15.24
C GLY A 272 -16.92 48.39 14.15
N GLY A 273 -15.70 47.91 14.37
CA GLY A 273 -15.04 46.96 13.47
C GLY A 273 -15.76 45.62 13.39
N LEU A 274 -16.26 45.11 14.52
CA LEU A 274 -17.07 43.89 14.54
C LEU A 274 -18.44 44.10 13.89
N ASP A 275 -19.06 45.27 14.06
CA ASP A 275 -20.33 45.62 13.42
C ASP A 275 -20.18 45.65 11.89
N GLY A 276 -19.11 46.29 11.40
CA GLY A 276 -18.78 46.31 9.96
C GLY A 276 -18.49 44.91 9.41
N LEU A 277 -17.81 44.06 10.20
CA LEU A 277 -17.52 42.69 9.81
C LEU A 277 -18.77 41.81 9.78
N ILE A 278 -19.67 41.91 10.75
CA ILE A 278 -20.92 41.14 10.76
C ILE A 278 -21.82 41.57 9.59
N ALA A 279 -21.91 42.87 9.32
CA ALA A 279 -22.60 43.38 8.14
C ALA A 279 -21.99 42.79 6.84
N ALA A 280 -20.65 42.80 6.73
CA ALA A 280 -19.95 42.21 5.59
C ALA A 280 -20.21 40.70 5.43
N VAL A 281 -20.24 39.94 6.53
CA VAL A 281 -20.54 38.50 6.55
C VAL A 281 -21.94 38.21 6.01
N LEU A 282 -22.94 39.01 6.39
CA LEU A 282 -24.34 38.80 5.97
C LEU A 282 -24.57 39.21 4.51
N CYS A 283 -23.94 40.30 4.03
CA CYS A 283 -24.09 40.78 2.66
C CYS A 283 -23.07 40.17 1.67
N GLY A 284 -22.11 39.39 2.14
CA GLY A 284 -21.09 38.74 1.31
C GLY A 284 -20.01 39.69 0.78
N ASN A 285 -19.64 40.72 1.53
CA ASN A 285 -18.61 41.68 1.15
C ASN A 285 -17.19 41.14 1.44
N LEU A 286 -16.57 40.52 0.43
CA LEU A 286 -15.24 39.92 0.55
C LEU A 286 -14.15 40.93 0.93
N ASP A 287 -14.24 42.17 0.44
CA ASP A 287 -13.21 43.20 0.63
C ASP A 287 -13.05 43.59 2.11
N VAL A 288 -14.11 43.40 2.92
CA VAL A 288 -14.07 43.62 4.38
C VAL A 288 -13.79 42.31 5.13
N MET A 289 -14.37 41.20 4.67
CA MET A 289 -14.21 39.90 5.32
C MET A 289 -12.77 39.38 5.24
N GLU A 290 -12.18 39.34 4.04
CA GLU A 290 -10.88 38.69 3.83
C GLU A 290 -9.78 39.33 4.67
N PRO A 291 -9.61 40.67 4.74
CA PRO A 291 -8.58 41.27 5.60
C PRO A 291 -8.77 40.96 7.09
N ALA A 292 -10.02 40.89 7.57
CA ALA A 292 -10.32 40.58 8.96
C ALA A 292 -9.95 39.14 9.35
N PHE A 293 -9.97 38.21 8.39
CA PHE A 293 -9.61 36.81 8.58
C PHE A 293 -8.26 36.41 7.96
N ALA A 294 -7.52 37.34 7.34
CA ALA A 294 -6.29 37.06 6.60
C ALA A 294 -5.14 36.54 7.48
N THR A 295 -5.13 36.91 8.76
CA THR A 295 -4.20 36.37 9.78
C THR A 295 -4.69 35.05 10.38
N GLY A 296 -5.88 34.61 9.99
CA GLY A 296 -6.55 33.43 10.51
C GLY A 296 -6.12 32.14 9.83
N ASN A 297 -6.91 31.11 10.13
CA ASN A 297 -6.75 29.77 9.59
C ASN A 297 -7.16 29.72 8.10
N TRP A 298 -6.56 28.85 7.30
CA TRP A 298 -6.99 28.54 5.93
C TRP A 298 -8.50 28.27 5.82
N LYS A 299 -9.10 27.64 6.84
CA LYS A 299 -10.54 27.38 6.95
C LYS A 299 -11.34 28.68 6.82
N ASP A 300 -10.86 29.77 7.44
CA ASP A 300 -11.53 31.07 7.43
C ASP A 300 -11.46 31.74 6.06
N VAL A 301 -10.33 31.60 5.37
CA VAL A 301 -10.17 32.08 3.98
C VAL A 301 -11.11 31.32 3.05
N VAL A 302 -11.14 29.99 3.12
CA VAL A 302 -12.09 29.20 2.31
C VAL A 302 -13.52 29.61 2.61
N TRP A 303 -13.89 29.74 3.89
CA TRP A 303 -15.23 30.16 4.29
C TRP A 303 -15.58 31.54 3.72
N CYS A 304 -14.67 32.53 3.80
CA CYS A 304 -14.91 33.88 3.31
C CYS A 304 -15.14 33.92 1.80
N HIS A 305 -14.24 33.29 1.02
CA HIS A 305 -14.30 33.30 -0.44
C HIS A 305 -15.54 32.58 -0.95
N LEU A 306 -15.85 31.39 -0.41
CA LEU A 306 -17.02 30.64 -0.82
C LEU A 306 -18.33 31.33 -0.39
N ARG A 307 -18.37 31.90 0.82
CA ARG A 307 -19.56 32.59 1.33
C ARG A 307 -19.88 33.82 0.51
N SER A 308 -18.89 34.68 0.26
CA SER A 308 -19.06 35.86 -0.58
C SER A 308 -19.57 35.46 -1.96
N ALA A 309 -18.96 34.45 -2.59
CA ALA A 309 -19.37 33.97 -3.90
C ALA A 309 -20.84 33.49 -3.92
N LEU A 310 -21.25 32.65 -2.96
CA LEU A 310 -22.62 32.14 -2.92
C LEU A 310 -23.64 33.24 -2.63
N VAL A 311 -23.38 34.13 -1.67
CA VAL A 311 -24.28 35.24 -1.35
C VAL A 311 -24.49 36.12 -2.59
N LEU A 312 -23.40 36.45 -3.31
CA LEU A 312 -23.49 37.24 -4.55
C LEU A 312 -24.25 36.50 -5.65
N CYS A 313 -24.01 35.20 -5.84
CA CYS A 313 -24.73 34.40 -6.84
C CYS A 313 -26.23 34.27 -6.52
N PHE A 314 -26.58 34.11 -5.25
CA PHE A 314 -27.98 34.08 -4.81
C PHE A 314 -28.66 35.43 -5.06
N THR A 315 -28.02 36.53 -4.66
CA THR A 315 -28.53 37.89 -4.92
C THR A 315 -28.69 38.15 -6.42
N LYS A 316 -27.71 37.79 -7.26
CA LYS A 316 -27.80 37.92 -8.72
C LYS A 316 -28.96 37.15 -9.32
N THR A 317 -29.21 35.93 -8.83
CA THR A 317 -30.34 35.10 -9.27
C THR A 317 -31.67 35.76 -8.93
N LEU A 318 -31.80 36.32 -7.73
CA LEU A 318 -33.01 37.03 -7.31
C LEU A 318 -33.20 38.36 -8.06
N MET A 319 -32.12 39.08 -8.36
CA MET A 319 -32.15 40.27 -9.22
C MET A 319 -32.69 39.92 -10.62
N ALA A 320 -32.22 38.82 -11.21
CA ALA A 320 -32.71 38.35 -12.50
C ALA A 320 -34.20 37.97 -12.46
N ALA A 321 -34.68 37.47 -11.32
CA ALA A 321 -36.10 37.19 -11.07
C ALA A 321 -36.94 38.45 -10.73
N ARG A 322 -36.36 39.65 -10.84
CA ARG A 322 -36.98 40.97 -10.61
C ARG A 322 -37.31 41.28 -9.14
N HIS A 323 -36.60 40.69 -8.20
CA HIS A 323 -36.63 41.19 -6.83
C HIS A 323 -35.83 42.51 -6.73
N ASN A 324 -36.33 43.46 -5.92
CA ASN A 324 -35.70 44.77 -5.76
C ASN A 324 -34.38 44.65 -4.97
N VAL A 325 -33.36 45.37 -5.42
CA VAL A 325 -32.06 45.54 -4.76
C VAL A 325 -31.67 47.01 -4.90
N GLN A 326 -31.12 47.62 -3.85
CA GLN A 326 -30.69 49.01 -3.94
C GLN A 326 -29.47 49.14 -4.87
N ALA A 327 -29.38 50.29 -5.55
CA ALA A 327 -28.44 50.49 -6.65
C ALA A 327 -26.96 50.23 -6.29
N PRO A 328 -26.42 50.66 -5.12
CA PRO A 328 -25.01 50.45 -4.80
C PRO A 328 -24.63 48.97 -4.65
N TYR A 329 -25.47 48.19 -3.97
CA TYR A 329 -25.24 46.76 -3.81
C TYR A 329 -25.49 45.99 -5.12
N GLY A 330 -26.54 46.36 -5.87
CA GLY A 330 -26.80 45.80 -7.20
C GLY A 330 -25.63 46.02 -8.17
N ALA A 331 -25.00 47.20 -8.13
CA ALA A 331 -23.82 47.51 -8.93
C ALA A 331 -22.59 46.65 -8.54
N LEU A 332 -22.40 46.37 -7.25
CA LEU A 332 -21.35 45.43 -6.79
C LEU A 332 -21.59 44.04 -7.37
N VAL A 333 -22.82 43.52 -7.25
CA VAL A 333 -23.19 42.19 -7.73
C VAL A 333 -22.94 42.08 -9.23
N GLU A 334 -23.46 43.03 -10.02
CA GLU A 334 -23.23 43.07 -11.47
C GLU A 334 -21.76 43.16 -11.85
N ARG A 335 -20.95 43.93 -11.11
CA ARG A 335 -19.52 44.05 -11.36
C ARG A 335 -18.77 42.72 -11.15
N LEU A 336 -19.19 41.93 -10.15
CA LEU A 336 -18.50 40.69 -9.78
C LEU A 336 -19.01 39.46 -10.53
N THR A 337 -20.29 39.42 -10.89
CA THR A 337 -20.86 38.30 -11.64
C THR A 337 -20.90 38.53 -13.14
N GLY A 338 -20.97 39.78 -13.59
CA GLY A 338 -21.17 40.13 -14.99
C GLY A 338 -22.62 39.91 -15.45
N SER A 339 -22.81 40.07 -16.77
CA SER A 339 -24.11 40.02 -17.46
C SER A 339 -24.19 38.94 -18.56
N HIS A 340 -23.21 38.04 -18.62
CA HIS A 340 -23.15 36.94 -19.60
C HIS A 340 -24.14 35.82 -19.28
N ASP A 341 -24.56 35.04 -20.27
CA ASP A 341 -25.51 33.93 -20.08
C ASP A 341 -24.96 32.80 -19.18
N SER A 342 -23.63 32.65 -19.13
CA SER A 342 -22.87 31.66 -18.34
C SER A 342 -22.22 32.25 -17.07
N TRP A 343 -22.75 33.36 -16.57
CA TRP A 343 -22.14 34.08 -15.45
C TRP A 343 -21.91 33.20 -14.20
N GLN A 344 -22.77 32.20 -13.95
CA GLN A 344 -22.66 31.32 -12.78
C GLN A 344 -21.35 30.53 -12.80
N ASP A 345 -21.05 29.90 -13.93
CA ASP A 345 -19.86 29.07 -14.10
C ASP A 345 -18.59 29.93 -14.10
N GLU A 346 -18.61 31.07 -14.80
CA GLU A 346 -17.47 31.98 -14.87
C GLU A 346 -17.13 32.58 -13.50
N THR A 347 -18.14 33.01 -12.75
CA THR A 347 -17.98 33.52 -11.39
C THR A 347 -17.41 32.44 -10.48
N ALA A 348 -18.02 31.25 -10.50
CA ALA A 348 -17.58 30.13 -9.67
C ALA A 348 -16.13 29.72 -9.98
N GLN A 349 -15.77 29.58 -11.26
CA GLN A 349 -14.40 29.26 -11.67
C GLN A 349 -13.40 30.36 -11.27
N SER A 350 -13.76 31.64 -11.40
CA SER A 350 -12.91 32.74 -10.98
C SER A 350 -12.62 32.69 -9.47
N VAL A 351 -13.63 32.37 -8.66
CA VAL A 351 -13.49 32.20 -7.21
C VAL A 351 -12.58 31.02 -6.89
N VAL A 352 -12.78 29.88 -7.56
CA VAL A 352 -11.93 28.68 -7.35
C VAL A 352 -10.47 28.97 -7.69
N ARG A 353 -10.20 29.67 -8.79
CA ARG A 353 -8.82 30.07 -9.17
C ARG A 353 -8.18 30.94 -8.10
N ARG A 354 -8.87 32.00 -7.66
CA ARG A 354 -8.38 32.89 -6.61
C ARG A 354 -8.14 32.15 -5.29
N LEU A 355 -9.05 31.25 -4.92
CA LEU A 355 -8.91 30.43 -3.73
C LEU A 355 -7.69 29.50 -3.82
N ALA A 356 -7.50 28.83 -4.95
CA ALA A 356 -6.35 27.95 -5.18
C ALA A 356 -5.03 28.71 -5.01
N ASP A 357 -4.87 29.85 -5.69
CA ASP A 357 -3.68 30.69 -5.59
C ASP A 357 -3.41 31.11 -4.13
N ARG A 358 -4.48 31.44 -3.39
CA ARG A 358 -4.37 31.86 -1.99
C ARG A 358 -3.94 30.72 -1.06
N LEU A 359 -4.52 29.53 -1.23
CA LEU A 359 -4.16 28.35 -0.44
C LEU A 359 -2.73 27.90 -0.69
N GLU A 360 -2.30 27.88 -1.95
CA GLU A 360 -0.94 27.50 -2.33
C GLU A 360 0.10 28.49 -1.80
N SER A 361 -0.12 29.78 -2.02
CA SER A 361 0.86 30.82 -1.67
C SER A 361 1.02 31.03 -0.17
N SER A 362 -0.04 30.78 0.62
CA SER A 362 -0.10 31.25 2.01
C SER A 362 -0.18 30.12 3.05
N TYR A 363 -0.76 28.96 2.72
CA TYR A 363 -1.12 27.96 3.73
C TYR A 363 -0.47 26.58 3.52
N PHE A 364 -0.25 26.12 2.29
CA PHE A 364 0.29 24.78 2.02
C PHE A 364 1.64 24.46 2.66
N ALA A 365 2.42 25.49 3.01
CA ALA A 365 3.73 25.35 3.64
C ALA A 365 3.67 25.32 5.18
N THR A 366 2.57 25.75 5.81
CA THR A 366 2.49 26.03 7.25
C THR A 366 1.51 25.14 8.01
N VAL A 367 0.58 24.48 7.32
CA VAL A 367 -0.45 23.62 7.93
C VAL A 367 0.01 22.19 8.19
N SER A 368 -0.79 21.43 8.95
CA SER A 368 -0.58 19.98 9.09
C SER A 368 -0.80 19.24 7.76
N PHE A 369 -0.32 17.99 7.71
CA PHE A 369 -0.47 17.16 6.51
C PHE A 369 -1.94 16.85 6.21
N GLU A 370 -2.73 16.55 7.24
CA GLU A 370 -4.17 16.30 7.13
C GLU A 370 -4.91 17.52 6.60
N GLU A 371 -4.61 18.71 7.10
CA GLU A 371 -5.20 19.96 6.62
C GLU A 371 -4.82 20.25 5.17
N LYS A 372 -3.58 19.94 4.78
CA LYS A 372 -3.16 20.02 3.39
C LYS A 372 -3.97 19.08 2.48
N LEU A 373 -4.24 17.86 2.94
CA LEU A 373 -5.12 16.94 2.22
C LEU A 373 -6.56 17.46 2.15
N GLN A 374 -7.10 18.05 3.22
CA GLN A 374 -8.44 18.66 3.21
C GLN A 374 -8.54 19.75 2.14
N MET A 375 -7.56 20.67 2.10
CA MET A 375 -7.51 21.71 1.08
C MET A 375 -7.40 21.14 -0.35
N ARG A 376 -6.58 20.11 -0.56
CA ARG A 376 -6.48 19.44 -1.86
C ARG A 376 -7.79 18.78 -2.27
N VAL A 377 -8.52 18.15 -1.35
CA VAL A 377 -9.85 17.58 -1.63
C VAL A 377 -10.83 18.67 -2.04
N ILE A 378 -10.86 19.80 -1.34
CA ILE A 378 -11.68 20.97 -1.70
C ILE A 378 -11.37 21.41 -3.14
N LEU A 379 -10.10 21.64 -3.44
CA LEU A 379 -9.67 22.10 -4.76
C LEU A 379 -9.92 21.05 -5.85
N HIS A 380 -9.80 19.76 -5.53
CA HIS A 380 -10.05 18.66 -6.45
C HIS A 380 -11.53 18.57 -6.88
N PHE A 381 -12.47 18.78 -5.95
CA PHE A 381 -13.91 18.78 -6.25
C PHE A 381 -14.41 20.10 -6.86
N LEU A 382 -13.70 21.20 -6.63
CA LEU A 382 -14.05 22.52 -7.16
C LEU A 382 -13.39 22.85 -8.52
N SER A 383 -12.22 22.30 -8.85
CA SER A 383 -11.49 22.63 -10.08
C SER A 383 -11.85 21.67 -11.22
N SER A 384 -12.35 22.18 -12.35
CA SER A 384 -12.56 21.42 -13.59
C SER A 384 -11.30 21.23 -14.42
N ASP A 385 -10.27 22.05 -14.19
CA ASP A 385 -9.15 22.18 -15.14
C ASP A 385 -7.83 21.60 -14.62
N ASN A 386 -7.62 21.59 -13.30
CA ASN A 386 -6.31 21.24 -12.75
C ASN A 386 -6.31 19.84 -12.11
N ALA A 387 -5.65 18.87 -12.76
CA ALA A 387 -5.49 17.50 -12.28
C ALA A 387 -4.35 17.36 -11.24
N ASP A 388 -3.55 18.41 -11.04
CA ASP A 388 -2.37 18.37 -10.16
C ASP A 388 -2.71 18.25 -8.67
N TRP A 389 -3.95 18.50 -8.26
CA TRP A 389 -4.33 18.39 -6.84
C TRP A 389 -4.19 16.96 -6.29
N THR A 390 -4.32 15.94 -7.15
CA THR A 390 -4.09 14.53 -6.81
C THR A 390 -2.62 14.13 -6.89
N ASN A 391 -1.73 15.00 -7.38
CA ASN A 391 -0.30 14.77 -7.43
C ASN A 391 0.33 15.11 -6.07
N VAL A 392 0.30 14.13 -5.16
CA VAL A 392 0.80 14.25 -3.77
C VAL A 392 2.23 13.72 -3.62
N LEU A 393 2.91 13.41 -4.73
CA LEU A 393 4.26 12.82 -4.76
C LEU A 393 5.31 13.65 -4.02
N ASN A 394 5.26 14.97 -4.19
CA ASN A 394 6.18 15.89 -3.50
C ASN A 394 5.99 15.88 -1.97
N ASP A 395 4.76 15.64 -1.52
CA ASP A 395 4.48 15.55 -0.09
C ASP A 395 4.92 14.19 0.47
N LEU A 396 4.75 13.11 -0.30
CA LEU A 396 5.31 11.79 0.04
C LEU A 396 6.85 11.79 0.07
N SER A 397 7.52 12.56 -0.80
CA SER A 397 8.99 12.60 -0.85
C SER A 397 9.60 13.44 0.27
N ARG A 398 8.95 14.52 0.72
CA ARG A 398 9.41 15.33 1.88
C ARG A 398 9.37 14.56 3.20
N VAL A 399 8.52 13.55 3.29
CA VAL A 399 8.48 12.61 4.41
C VAL A 399 9.79 11.78 4.53
N LYS A 400 10.67 11.76 3.51
CA LYS A 400 12.01 11.13 3.59
C LYS A 400 13.03 11.87 4.48
N GLY A 401 12.73 13.11 4.90
CA GLY A 401 13.68 13.95 5.66
C GLY A 401 14.00 13.48 7.09
N VAL A 402 13.24 12.51 7.61
CA VAL A 402 13.51 11.83 8.88
C VAL A 402 13.60 10.36 8.55
N ALA A 403 14.56 9.64 9.13
CA ALA A 403 14.97 8.28 8.76
C ALA A 403 13.90 7.16 8.85
N GLN A 404 12.62 7.50 8.98
CA GLN A 404 11.46 6.63 8.81
C GLN A 404 10.37 7.48 8.15
N SER A 405 9.84 7.05 6.99
CA SER A 405 8.71 7.75 6.40
C SER A 405 7.55 7.73 7.41
N ASP A 406 6.97 8.88 7.75
CA ASP A 406 5.79 8.96 8.61
C ASP A 406 4.70 7.98 8.12
N PRO A 407 4.50 6.85 8.82
CA PRO A 407 3.62 5.78 8.35
C PRO A 407 2.16 6.23 8.31
N ASN A 408 1.80 7.29 9.07
CA ASN A 408 0.45 7.84 9.04
C ASN A 408 0.18 8.63 7.75
N GLY A 409 1.13 9.43 7.28
CA GLY A 409 0.99 10.18 6.04
C GLY A 409 0.80 9.26 4.81
N VAL A 410 1.63 8.21 4.71
CA VAL A 410 1.54 7.22 3.63
C VAL A 410 0.20 6.47 3.66
N ARG A 411 -0.28 6.08 4.86
CA ARG A 411 -1.60 5.48 5.06
C ARG A 411 -2.71 6.39 4.53
N LEU A 412 -2.72 7.66 4.95
CA LEU A 412 -3.79 8.60 4.58
C LEU A 412 -3.85 8.86 3.08
N VAL A 413 -2.71 9.09 2.42
CA VAL A 413 -2.67 9.31 0.97
C VAL A 413 -3.17 8.09 0.22
N SER A 414 -2.67 6.89 0.58
CA SER A 414 -3.03 5.66 -0.11
C SER A 414 -4.53 5.41 -0.09
N HIS A 415 -5.15 5.57 1.09
CA HIS A 415 -6.59 5.36 1.23
C HIS A 415 -7.43 6.50 0.65
N LEU A 416 -6.95 7.75 0.69
CA LEU A 416 -7.64 8.87 0.05
C LEU A 416 -7.70 8.66 -1.46
N LEU A 417 -6.57 8.32 -2.08
CA LEU A 417 -6.47 8.08 -3.52
C LEU A 417 -7.25 6.82 -3.94
N LEU A 418 -7.24 5.74 -3.14
CA LEU A 418 -8.09 4.57 -3.38
C LEU A 418 -9.58 4.91 -3.29
N CYS A 419 -9.98 5.71 -2.31
CA CYS A 419 -11.38 6.11 -2.14
C CYS A 419 -11.85 6.98 -3.32
N LEU A 420 -11.02 7.92 -3.78
CA LEU A 420 -11.30 8.74 -4.97
C LEU A 420 -11.37 7.92 -6.26
N ASP A 421 -10.48 6.94 -6.44
CA ASP A 421 -10.52 6.04 -7.61
C ASP A 421 -11.73 5.09 -7.58
N THR A 422 -12.14 4.66 -6.38
CA THR A 422 -13.40 3.93 -6.18
C THR A 422 -14.59 4.82 -6.54
N ALA A 423 -14.61 6.08 -6.08
CA ALA A 423 -15.67 7.03 -6.41
C ALA A 423 -15.75 7.33 -7.91
N TYR A 424 -14.61 7.39 -8.60
CA TYR A 424 -14.56 7.50 -10.07
C TYR A 424 -15.19 6.27 -10.73
N SER A 425 -14.86 5.06 -10.25
CA SER A 425 -15.43 3.81 -10.77
C SER A 425 -16.94 3.69 -10.51
N GLU A 426 -17.44 4.32 -9.44
CA GLU A 426 -18.86 4.46 -9.13
C GLU A 426 -19.55 5.63 -9.88
N ALA A 427 -18.85 6.33 -10.77
CA ALA A 427 -19.31 7.54 -11.47
C ALA A 427 -19.76 8.69 -10.55
N LEU A 428 -19.33 8.69 -9.27
CA LEU A 428 -19.54 9.78 -8.32
C LEU A 428 -18.52 10.91 -8.50
N HIS A 429 -17.42 10.62 -9.18
CA HIS A 429 -16.38 11.58 -9.48
C HIS A 429 -15.92 11.45 -10.93
N SER A 430 -15.62 12.57 -11.60
CA SER A 430 -15.37 12.59 -13.05
C SER A 430 -13.91 12.35 -13.45
N ARG A 431 -12.95 12.38 -12.50
CA ARG A 431 -11.52 12.28 -12.80
C ARG A 431 -10.91 11.03 -12.19
N SER A 432 -10.28 10.21 -13.03
CA SER A 432 -9.54 9.06 -12.55
C SER A 432 -8.20 9.50 -11.98
N VAL A 433 -7.93 9.17 -10.71
CA VAL A 433 -6.63 9.41 -10.08
C VAL A 433 -5.50 8.72 -10.87
N GLN A 434 -5.78 7.55 -11.45
CA GLN A 434 -4.79 6.73 -12.16
C GLN A 434 -4.48 7.23 -13.58
N VAL A 435 -5.42 7.92 -14.24
CA VAL A 435 -5.21 8.42 -15.61
C VAL A 435 -4.24 9.60 -15.63
N TYR A 436 -4.33 10.45 -14.60
CA TYR A 436 -3.57 11.69 -14.55
C TYR A 436 -2.30 11.62 -13.69
N SER A 437 -2.09 10.52 -12.94
CA SER A 437 -0.95 10.40 -12.03
C SER A 437 -0.61 8.96 -11.66
N THR A 438 0.68 8.68 -11.50
CA THR A 438 1.21 7.44 -10.89
C THR A 438 1.20 7.48 -9.36
N SER A 439 0.69 8.57 -8.76
CA SER A 439 0.70 8.79 -7.30
C SER A 439 0.04 7.67 -6.51
N LEU A 440 -1.04 7.07 -7.02
CA LEU A 440 -1.72 5.97 -6.32
C LEU A 440 -0.81 4.74 -6.20
N ALA A 441 -0.18 4.33 -7.31
CA ALA A 441 0.73 3.18 -7.32
C ALA A 441 1.94 3.42 -6.40
N GLU A 442 2.53 4.62 -6.42
CA GLU A 442 3.66 4.94 -5.54
C GLU A 442 3.24 5.02 -4.07
N ALA A 443 2.08 5.58 -3.76
CA ALA A 443 1.54 5.59 -2.40
C ALA A 443 1.30 4.17 -1.90
N LEU A 444 0.66 3.32 -2.71
CA LEU A 444 0.44 1.91 -2.38
C LEU A 444 1.73 1.11 -2.23
N THR A 445 2.75 1.40 -3.04
CA THR A 445 4.07 0.76 -2.92
C THR A 445 4.67 1.02 -1.55
N ARG A 446 4.74 2.29 -1.12
CA ARG A 446 5.25 2.68 0.20
C ARG A 446 4.36 2.19 1.33
N TYR A 447 3.06 2.14 1.09
CA TYR A 447 2.11 1.65 2.07
C TYR A 447 2.29 0.14 2.30
N ALA A 448 2.46 -0.64 1.24
CA ALA A 448 2.76 -2.06 1.31
C ALA A 448 4.05 -2.33 2.08
N GLU A 449 5.12 -1.54 1.84
CA GLU A 449 6.36 -1.60 2.63
C GLU A 449 6.10 -1.31 4.11
N SER A 450 5.28 -0.29 4.43
CA SER A 450 4.98 0.05 5.84
C SER A 450 4.07 -0.97 6.54
N LEU A 451 3.15 -1.63 5.82
CA LEU A 451 2.33 -2.72 6.36
C LEU A 451 3.19 -3.90 6.83
N VAL A 452 4.26 -4.22 6.09
CA VAL A 452 5.21 -5.26 6.50
C VAL A 452 5.91 -4.89 7.81
N GLN A 453 6.14 -3.61 8.10
CA GLN A 453 6.83 -3.21 9.34
C GLN A 453 5.92 -3.18 10.57
N LEU A 454 4.61 -3.45 10.42
CA LEU A 454 3.69 -3.43 11.55
C LEU A 454 3.95 -4.60 12.52
N PRO A 455 4.12 -4.33 13.83
CA PRO A 455 4.27 -5.37 14.82
C PRO A 455 2.99 -6.20 14.91
N HIS A 456 3.15 -7.52 15.05
CA HIS A 456 2.04 -8.50 15.14
C HIS A 456 1.09 -8.52 13.93
N TYR A 457 1.51 -8.02 12.76
CA TYR A 457 0.80 -8.24 11.51
C TYR A 457 1.52 -9.32 10.68
N ALA A 458 0.84 -10.47 10.51
CA ALA A 458 1.40 -11.60 9.79
C ALA A 458 1.58 -11.25 8.30
N PRO A 459 2.73 -11.56 7.67
CA PRO A 459 2.96 -11.23 6.26
C PRO A 459 1.89 -11.77 5.32
N GLN A 460 1.31 -12.93 5.61
CA GLN A 460 0.23 -13.52 4.82
C GLN A 460 -1.06 -12.70 4.87
N ASP A 461 -1.43 -12.19 6.04
CA ASP A 461 -2.63 -11.36 6.20
C ASP A 461 -2.41 -9.99 5.55
N ALA A 462 -1.22 -9.42 5.74
CA ALA A 462 -0.80 -8.19 5.06
C ALA A 462 -0.84 -8.34 3.54
N MET A 463 -0.38 -9.48 3.01
CA MET A 463 -0.42 -9.75 1.57
C MET A 463 -1.84 -9.83 1.03
N ARG A 464 -2.81 -10.42 1.75
CA ARG A 464 -4.22 -10.42 1.33
C ARG A 464 -4.76 -9.00 1.21
N ALA A 465 -4.44 -8.13 2.16
CA ALA A 465 -4.87 -6.74 2.11
C ALA A 465 -4.18 -5.98 0.96
N VAL A 466 -2.88 -6.22 0.74
CA VAL A 466 -2.13 -5.66 -0.39
C VAL A 466 -2.75 -6.11 -1.71
N ILE A 467 -3.03 -7.39 -1.91
CA ILE A 467 -3.73 -7.92 -3.09
C ILE A 467 -5.05 -7.18 -3.29
N ALA A 468 -5.89 -7.09 -2.26
CA ALA A 468 -7.21 -6.46 -2.37
C ALA A 468 -7.16 -4.99 -2.78
N MET A 469 -6.17 -4.23 -2.29
CA MET A 469 -5.94 -2.84 -2.72
C MET A 469 -5.31 -2.79 -4.13
N ASN A 470 -4.35 -3.66 -4.41
CA ASN A 470 -3.56 -3.63 -5.63
C ASN A 470 -4.37 -4.01 -6.87
N LEU A 471 -5.36 -4.90 -6.73
CA LEU A 471 -6.30 -5.26 -7.80
C LEU A 471 -7.16 -4.06 -8.29
N ARG A 472 -7.17 -2.93 -7.56
CA ARG A 472 -7.81 -1.68 -8.02
C ARG A 472 -6.94 -0.90 -9.01
N LEU A 473 -5.63 -1.16 -9.06
CA LEU A 473 -4.76 -0.56 -10.07
C LEU A 473 -5.01 -1.22 -11.43
N ARG A 474 -5.23 -0.40 -12.45
CA ARG A 474 -5.58 -0.86 -13.80
C ARG A 474 -4.34 -1.31 -14.59
N ASP A 475 -3.21 -0.64 -14.37
CA ASP A 475 -1.95 -0.91 -15.06
C ASP A 475 -1.17 -2.08 -14.42
N ALA A 476 -0.76 -3.05 -15.26
CA ALA A 476 -0.06 -4.25 -14.81
C ALA A 476 1.32 -3.96 -14.21
N ARG A 477 2.07 -2.98 -14.76
CA ARG A 477 3.41 -2.62 -14.25
C ARG A 477 3.33 -1.91 -12.90
N GLN A 478 2.29 -1.11 -12.70
CA GLN A 478 1.98 -0.50 -11.42
C GLN A 478 1.63 -1.56 -10.38
N ARG A 479 0.77 -2.54 -10.71
CA ARG A 479 0.47 -3.68 -9.82
C ARG A 479 1.73 -4.45 -9.44
N ALA A 480 2.55 -4.78 -10.43
CA ALA A 480 3.81 -5.49 -10.20
C ALA A 480 4.77 -4.72 -9.27
N SER A 481 4.82 -3.39 -9.41
CA SER A 481 5.68 -2.53 -8.57
C SER A 481 5.32 -2.62 -7.09
N VAL A 482 4.03 -2.65 -6.76
CA VAL A 482 3.54 -2.78 -5.37
C VAL A 482 3.86 -4.16 -4.81
N TYR A 483 3.59 -5.25 -5.56
CA TYR A 483 3.90 -6.61 -5.12
C TYR A 483 5.40 -6.82 -4.89
N ALA A 484 6.24 -6.36 -5.82
CA ALA A 484 7.69 -6.49 -5.70
C ALA A 484 8.23 -5.73 -4.47
N ALA A 485 7.72 -4.53 -4.20
CA ALA A 485 8.12 -3.76 -3.01
C ALA A 485 7.71 -4.45 -1.71
N PHE A 486 6.49 -5.02 -1.66
CA PHE A 486 6.04 -5.80 -0.51
C PHE A 486 6.95 -7.01 -0.24
N LEU A 487 7.26 -7.79 -1.28
CA LEU A 487 8.12 -8.98 -1.17
C LEU A 487 9.53 -8.62 -0.70
N VAL A 488 10.14 -7.58 -1.27
CA VAL A 488 11.47 -7.10 -0.84
C VAL A 488 11.45 -6.60 0.61
N ALA A 489 10.42 -5.84 1.02
CA ALA A 489 10.28 -5.40 2.40
C ALA A 489 10.10 -6.59 3.36
N CYS A 490 9.31 -7.59 2.97
CA CYS A 490 9.08 -8.80 3.74
C CYS A 490 10.38 -9.59 3.94
N ARG A 491 11.15 -9.77 2.87
CA ARG A 491 12.48 -10.39 2.93
C ARG A 491 13.38 -9.69 3.92
N CYS A 492 13.53 -8.36 3.78
CA CYS A 492 14.43 -7.57 4.63
C CYS A 492 14.07 -7.67 6.11
N ARG A 493 12.77 -7.70 6.43
CA ARG A 493 12.29 -7.89 7.81
C ARG A 493 12.56 -9.31 8.31
N GLU A 494 12.16 -10.33 7.56
CA GLU A 494 12.15 -11.71 8.04
C GLU A 494 13.55 -12.34 8.09
N LEU A 495 14.48 -11.90 7.24
CA LEU A 495 15.90 -12.29 7.32
C LEU A 495 16.58 -11.90 8.64
N GLN A 496 16.03 -10.91 9.36
CA GLN A 496 16.54 -10.52 10.69
C GLN A 496 16.01 -11.42 11.81
N LEU A 497 14.91 -12.16 11.55
CA LEU A 497 14.14 -12.87 12.57
C LEU A 497 14.23 -14.40 12.43
N THR A 498 14.44 -14.89 11.21
CA THR A 498 14.28 -16.30 10.85
C THR A 498 15.43 -16.81 9.98
N LYS A 499 15.47 -18.13 9.77
CA LYS A 499 16.49 -18.75 8.91
C LYS A 499 16.15 -18.55 7.43
N ARG A 500 17.17 -18.55 6.57
CA ARG A 500 17.05 -18.44 5.10
C ARG A 500 15.95 -19.35 4.53
N GLU A 501 15.92 -20.62 4.90
CA GLU A 501 14.96 -21.59 4.36
C GLU A 501 13.50 -21.28 4.75
N GLU A 502 13.29 -20.67 5.92
CA GLU A 502 11.96 -20.25 6.39
C GLU A 502 11.49 -19.02 5.61
N VAL A 503 12.40 -18.11 5.27
CA VAL A 503 12.14 -16.95 4.41
C VAL A 503 11.80 -17.40 2.99
N GLU A 504 12.57 -18.32 2.39
CA GLU A 504 12.27 -18.87 1.06
C GLU A 504 10.88 -19.51 1.02
N ALA A 505 10.53 -20.33 2.01
CA ALA A 505 9.21 -20.97 2.10
C ALA A 505 8.06 -19.96 2.35
N LEU A 506 8.33 -18.84 3.02
CA LEU A 506 7.37 -17.76 3.16
C LEU A 506 7.17 -17.03 1.83
N GLU A 507 8.24 -16.66 1.15
CA GLU A 507 8.19 -15.98 -0.14
C GLU A 507 7.44 -16.80 -1.19
N GLU A 508 7.72 -18.10 -1.28
CA GLU A 508 6.99 -19.01 -2.16
C GLU A 508 5.48 -18.94 -1.90
N LYS A 509 5.06 -18.98 -0.63
CA LYS A 509 3.64 -18.86 -0.26
C LYS A 509 3.05 -17.51 -0.63
N LEU A 510 3.79 -16.41 -0.45
CA LEU A 510 3.32 -15.07 -0.77
C LEU A 510 3.21 -14.86 -2.29
N VAL A 511 4.19 -15.34 -3.05
CA VAL A 511 4.18 -15.32 -4.52
C VAL A 511 2.98 -16.09 -5.05
N GLN A 512 2.80 -17.34 -4.62
CA GLN A 512 1.67 -18.18 -5.00
C GLN A 512 0.33 -17.55 -4.63
N MET A 513 0.26 -16.85 -3.50
CA MET A 513 -0.96 -16.17 -3.07
C MET A 513 -1.37 -15.06 -4.04
N PHE A 514 -0.44 -14.23 -4.51
CA PHE A 514 -0.80 -13.15 -5.44
C PHE A 514 -0.93 -13.66 -6.87
N CYS A 515 -0.12 -14.62 -7.31
CA CYS A 515 -0.26 -15.21 -8.64
C CYS A 515 -1.65 -15.82 -8.83
N LYS A 516 -2.19 -16.48 -7.79
CA LYS A 516 -3.55 -17.02 -7.80
C LYS A 516 -4.63 -15.93 -7.79
N ALA A 517 -4.38 -14.79 -7.16
CA ALA A 517 -5.37 -13.73 -7.00
C ALA A 517 -5.39 -12.72 -8.17
N ASP A 518 -4.23 -12.47 -8.79
CA ASP A 518 -4.05 -11.62 -9.96
C ASP A 518 -3.58 -12.51 -11.13
N PRO A 519 -4.50 -13.05 -11.95
CA PRO A 519 -4.15 -14.06 -12.97
C PRO A 519 -3.48 -13.46 -14.22
N VAL A 520 -3.11 -12.17 -14.22
CA VAL A 520 -2.53 -11.50 -15.38
C VAL A 520 -1.04 -11.83 -15.49
N SER A 521 -0.66 -12.58 -16.51
CA SER A 521 0.73 -13.03 -16.73
C SER A 521 1.73 -11.87 -16.84
N GLU A 522 1.34 -10.75 -17.45
CA GLU A 522 2.16 -9.55 -17.56
C GLU A 522 2.57 -8.99 -16.17
N VAL A 523 1.72 -9.15 -15.15
CA VAL A 523 2.04 -8.75 -13.78
C VAL A 523 3.11 -9.68 -13.21
N HIS A 524 2.98 -10.99 -13.40
CA HIS A 524 3.93 -11.99 -12.87
C HIS A 524 5.31 -11.81 -13.48
N ASP A 525 5.38 -11.64 -14.80
CA ASP A 525 6.62 -11.41 -15.54
C ASP A 525 7.31 -10.14 -15.06
N GLU A 526 6.55 -9.06 -14.87
CA GLU A 526 7.08 -7.78 -14.40
C GLU A 526 7.52 -7.85 -12.92
N VAL A 527 6.81 -8.59 -12.06
CA VAL A 527 7.25 -8.84 -10.67
C VAL A 527 8.58 -9.59 -10.68
N MET A 528 8.71 -10.68 -11.44
CA MET A 528 9.98 -11.41 -11.59
C MET A 528 11.10 -10.49 -12.08
N ARG A 529 10.83 -9.67 -13.10
CA ARG A 529 11.80 -8.70 -13.64
C ARG A 529 12.25 -7.71 -12.57
N LEU A 530 11.32 -7.17 -11.78
CA LEU A 530 11.61 -6.20 -10.72
C LEU A 530 12.37 -6.83 -9.56
N LEU A 531 12.02 -8.03 -9.13
CA LEU A 531 12.73 -8.75 -8.06
C LEU A 531 14.18 -9.05 -8.47
N ASN A 532 14.40 -9.51 -9.71
CA ASN A 532 15.75 -9.74 -10.24
C ASN A 532 16.61 -8.47 -10.32
N GLN A 533 16.00 -7.28 -10.40
CA GLN A 533 16.72 -6.00 -10.46
C GLN A 533 16.89 -5.32 -9.12
N LYS A 534 15.91 -5.41 -8.23
CA LYS A 534 15.85 -4.64 -6.99
C LYS A 534 16.52 -5.33 -5.81
N VAL A 535 16.64 -6.66 -5.81
CA VAL A 535 17.27 -7.37 -4.70
C VAL A 535 18.76 -7.05 -4.70
N GLU A 536 19.23 -6.39 -3.64
CA GLU A 536 20.64 -6.06 -3.51
C GLU A 536 21.48 -7.32 -3.37
N PRO A 537 22.71 -7.37 -3.93
CA PRO A 537 23.57 -8.55 -3.88
C PRO A 537 23.79 -9.11 -2.46
N ALA A 538 23.86 -8.25 -1.45
CA ALA A 538 24.03 -8.65 -0.05
C ALA A 538 22.80 -9.33 0.57
N THR A 539 21.64 -9.23 -0.08
CA THR A 539 20.34 -9.75 0.38
C THR A 539 19.83 -10.92 -0.47
N LEU A 540 20.62 -11.35 -1.46
CA LEU A 540 20.32 -12.55 -2.24
C LEU A 540 20.31 -13.74 -1.31
N LEU A 541 19.21 -14.50 -1.32
CA LEU A 541 19.14 -15.74 -0.55
C LEU A 541 20.17 -16.71 -1.10
N THR A 542 20.30 -16.77 -2.43
CA THR A 542 21.20 -17.70 -3.12
C THR A 542 22.64 -17.21 -3.31
N HIS A 543 22.98 -16.02 -2.79
CA HIS A 543 24.27 -15.34 -2.99
C HIS A 543 24.69 -15.13 -4.47
N ASN A 544 23.84 -15.49 -5.43
CA ASN A 544 24.13 -15.42 -6.86
C ASN A 544 22.91 -14.94 -7.65
N PRO A 545 23.02 -13.89 -8.47
CA PRO A 545 21.87 -13.33 -9.19
C PRO A 545 21.15 -14.31 -10.11
N LEU A 546 21.89 -15.23 -10.77
CA LEU A 546 21.28 -16.20 -11.68
C LEU A 546 20.56 -17.32 -10.91
N ALA A 547 21.12 -17.76 -9.77
CA ALA A 547 20.45 -18.72 -8.90
C ALA A 547 19.18 -18.12 -8.28
N GLU A 548 19.22 -16.82 -7.96
CA GLU A 548 18.06 -16.07 -7.47
C GLU A 548 16.96 -16.00 -8.53
N ALA A 549 17.33 -15.74 -9.79
CA ALA A 549 16.38 -15.72 -10.90
C ALA A 549 15.70 -17.10 -11.12
N VAL A 550 16.44 -18.19 -10.91
CA VAL A 550 15.89 -19.55 -10.94
C VAL A 550 14.89 -19.75 -9.80
N MET A 551 15.24 -19.30 -8.59
CA MET A 551 14.35 -19.37 -7.43
C MET A 551 13.04 -18.64 -7.68
N TRP A 552 13.10 -17.39 -8.14
CA TRP A 552 11.90 -16.60 -8.44
C TRP A 552 11.03 -17.25 -9.51
N ARG A 553 11.64 -17.77 -10.57
CA ARG A 553 10.89 -18.48 -11.62
C ARG A 553 10.19 -19.73 -11.07
N ALA A 554 10.87 -20.50 -10.22
CA ALA A 554 10.26 -21.66 -9.59
C ALA A 554 9.07 -21.27 -8.68
N MET A 555 9.17 -20.15 -7.96
CA MET A 555 8.10 -19.65 -7.09
C MET A 555 6.88 -19.11 -7.86
N HIS A 556 7.06 -18.58 -9.08
CA HIS A 556 5.96 -18.07 -9.91
C HIS A 556 5.30 -19.15 -10.78
N ALA A 557 5.87 -20.35 -10.85
CA ALA A 557 5.27 -21.45 -11.62
C ALA A 557 3.94 -21.88 -11.00
N ASP A 558 2.87 -21.87 -11.79
CA ASP A 558 1.53 -22.29 -11.40
C ASP A 558 1.01 -23.50 -12.18
N SER A 559 1.67 -23.84 -13.30
CA SER A 559 1.37 -25.01 -14.12
C SER A 559 2.57 -25.97 -14.22
N PRO A 560 2.32 -27.26 -14.53
CA PRO A 560 3.40 -28.22 -14.77
C PRO A 560 4.32 -27.81 -15.93
N ASP A 561 3.80 -27.12 -16.95
CA ASP A 561 4.60 -26.63 -18.07
C ASP A 561 5.59 -25.55 -17.58
N ASP A 562 5.16 -24.66 -16.70
CA ASP A 562 6.05 -23.65 -16.09
C ASP A 562 7.11 -24.28 -15.19
N PHE A 563 6.76 -25.33 -14.44
CA PHE A 563 7.75 -26.10 -13.69
C PHE A 563 8.76 -26.82 -14.58
N ILE A 564 8.39 -27.26 -15.79
CA ILE A 564 9.34 -27.82 -16.77
C ILE A 564 10.27 -26.73 -17.30
N VAL A 565 9.75 -25.53 -17.59
CA VAL A 565 10.57 -24.38 -18.00
C VAL A 565 11.54 -24.00 -16.88
N ALA A 566 11.07 -23.94 -15.63
CA ALA A 566 11.91 -23.70 -14.45
C ALA A 566 12.98 -24.77 -14.29
N LEU A 567 12.64 -26.05 -14.50
CA LEU A 567 13.61 -27.16 -14.46
C LEU A 567 14.70 -26.98 -15.50
N ARG A 568 14.34 -26.73 -16.76
CA ARG A 568 15.32 -26.53 -17.85
C ARG A 568 16.27 -25.38 -17.57
N HIS A 569 15.73 -24.27 -17.09
CA HIS A 569 16.52 -23.09 -16.74
C HIS A 569 17.43 -23.36 -15.53
N SER A 570 17.01 -24.19 -14.59
CA SER A 570 17.82 -24.63 -13.44
C SER A 570 18.99 -25.52 -13.89
N LEU A 571 18.73 -26.47 -14.78
CA LEU A 571 19.76 -27.37 -15.32
C LEU A 571 20.82 -26.61 -16.12
N GLU A 572 20.37 -25.66 -16.96
CA GLU A 572 21.26 -24.77 -17.69
C GLU A 572 22.09 -23.89 -16.76
N ALA A 573 21.49 -23.34 -15.71
CA ALA A 573 22.19 -22.58 -14.68
C ALA A 573 23.27 -23.43 -13.99
N CYS A 574 22.96 -24.66 -13.54
CA CYS A 574 23.95 -25.56 -12.93
C CYS A 574 25.14 -25.85 -13.86
N GLY A 575 24.88 -26.11 -15.14
CA GLY A 575 25.95 -26.28 -16.14
C GLY A 575 26.80 -25.03 -16.30
N SER A 576 26.17 -23.84 -16.34
CA SER A 576 26.90 -22.56 -16.45
C SER A 576 27.75 -22.24 -15.22
N PHE A 577 27.24 -22.52 -14.01
CA PHE A 577 27.97 -22.32 -12.75
C PHE A 577 29.18 -23.25 -12.65
N TRP A 578 29.05 -24.49 -13.14
CA TRP A 578 30.16 -25.42 -13.20
C TRP A 578 31.27 -24.94 -14.15
N LEU A 579 30.88 -24.35 -15.28
CA LEU A 579 31.79 -23.85 -16.30
C LEU A 579 32.23 -22.40 -16.07
N ALA A 580 31.89 -21.80 -14.93
CA ALA A 580 32.26 -20.43 -14.59
C ALA A 580 33.79 -20.31 -14.39
N GLU A 581 34.37 -19.22 -14.89
CA GLU A 581 35.79 -18.88 -14.70
C GLU A 581 35.95 -17.74 -13.68
N PRO A 582 37.01 -17.75 -12.83
CA PRO A 582 38.16 -18.66 -12.84
C PRO A 582 37.94 -20.00 -12.12
N ARG A 583 36.82 -20.15 -11.39
CA ARG A 583 36.45 -21.35 -10.66
C ARG A 583 34.93 -21.54 -10.69
N ALA A 584 34.50 -22.79 -10.65
CA ALA A 584 33.09 -23.16 -10.55
C ALA A 584 32.40 -22.53 -9.32
N GLU A 585 31.16 -22.09 -9.49
CA GLU A 585 30.32 -21.49 -8.43
C GLU A 585 29.56 -22.58 -7.66
N LEU A 586 30.29 -23.36 -6.85
CA LEU A 586 29.77 -24.56 -6.19
C LEU A 586 28.57 -24.30 -5.23
N ASP A 587 28.55 -23.13 -4.60
CA ASP A 587 27.44 -22.74 -3.71
C ASP A 587 26.16 -22.46 -4.49
N ALA A 588 26.26 -21.78 -5.64
CA ALA A 588 25.13 -21.54 -6.52
C ALA A 588 24.55 -22.86 -7.08
N ILE A 589 25.40 -23.86 -7.39
CA ILE A 589 24.94 -25.20 -7.79
C ILE A 589 24.16 -25.87 -6.65
N THR A 590 24.64 -25.75 -5.42
CA THR A 590 23.98 -26.35 -4.24
C THR A 590 22.62 -25.72 -3.99
N ASP A 591 22.53 -24.41 -4.14
CA ASP A 591 21.29 -23.65 -3.96
C ASP A 591 20.25 -24.01 -5.03
N VAL A 592 20.64 -24.04 -6.31
CA VAL A 592 19.75 -24.46 -7.39
C VAL A 592 19.35 -25.93 -7.26
N ALA A 593 20.26 -26.82 -6.87
CA ALA A 593 19.92 -28.22 -6.58
C ALA A 593 18.91 -28.34 -5.42
N GLY A 594 19.02 -27.48 -4.40
CA GLY A 594 18.06 -27.36 -3.31
C GLY A 594 16.67 -26.91 -3.79
N ILE A 595 16.60 -25.96 -4.72
CA ILE A 595 15.34 -25.49 -5.35
C ILE A 595 14.71 -26.59 -6.21
N ILE A 596 15.50 -27.28 -7.03
CA ILE A 596 15.05 -28.43 -7.82
C ILE A 596 14.40 -29.49 -6.93
N ARG A 597 15.08 -29.83 -5.81
CA ARG A 597 14.64 -30.86 -4.88
C ARG A 597 13.37 -30.50 -4.12
N ARG A 598 13.29 -29.26 -3.61
CA ARG A 598 12.24 -28.84 -2.67
C ARG A 598 10.99 -28.28 -3.36
N THR A 599 11.17 -27.63 -4.51
CA THR A 599 10.10 -26.85 -5.16
C THR A 599 9.72 -27.42 -6.53
N ILE A 600 10.68 -27.67 -7.42
CA ILE A 600 10.36 -28.00 -8.83
C ILE A 600 9.87 -29.44 -8.99
N LEU A 601 10.68 -30.43 -8.61
CA LEU A 601 10.34 -31.85 -8.84
C LEU A 601 9.09 -32.33 -8.08
N PRO A 602 8.83 -31.91 -6.82
CA PRO A 602 7.62 -32.32 -6.12
C PRO A 602 6.34 -31.86 -6.82
N ASN A 603 6.33 -30.69 -7.45
CA ASN A 603 5.16 -30.16 -8.15
C ASN A 603 4.97 -30.79 -9.54
N LEU A 604 6.02 -31.29 -10.18
CA LEU A 604 5.92 -32.08 -11.42
C LEU A 604 5.35 -33.50 -11.19
N ARG A 605 5.50 -34.06 -9.99
CA ARG A 605 5.04 -35.43 -9.67
C ARG A 605 3.56 -35.52 -9.30
N ARG A 606 2.92 -34.41 -8.90
CA ARG A 606 1.56 -34.42 -8.36
C ARG A 606 0.46 -34.71 -9.39
N ASP A 607 0.64 -34.33 -10.66
CA ASP A 607 -0.46 -34.34 -11.65
C ASP A 607 -0.17 -35.16 -12.93
N SER A 608 0.58 -36.24 -12.82
CA SER A 608 1.04 -37.10 -13.94
C SER A 608 -0.05 -37.83 -14.74
N ILE A 609 -1.33 -37.47 -14.63
CA ILE A 609 -2.44 -38.19 -15.28
C ILE A 609 -2.94 -37.48 -16.57
N ALA A 610 -2.59 -36.22 -16.86
CA ALA A 610 -3.09 -35.57 -18.09
C ALA A 610 -2.29 -34.32 -18.59
N LEU A 611 -1.00 -34.44 -18.90
CA LEU A 611 -0.17 -33.28 -19.30
C LEU A 611 0.43 -33.38 -20.71
N SER A 612 0.53 -32.23 -21.39
CA SER A 612 1.03 -32.08 -22.76
C SER A 612 2.56 -32.14 -22.87
N ALA A 613 3.26 -31.86 -21.77
CA ALA A 613 4.70 -32.01 -21.64
C ALA A 613 5.03 -32.67 -20.31
N THR A 614 5.84 -33.73 -20.37
CA THR A 614 6.47 -34.36 -19.20
C THR A 614 7.97 -34.10 -19.29
N PRO A 615 8.68 -33.87 -18.16
CA PRO A 615 10.13 -33.77 -18.19
C PRO A 615 10.70 -35.06 -18.80
N THR A 616 11.66 -34.90 -19.70
CA THR A 616 12.31 -36.04 -20.36
C THR A 616 13.10 -36.85 -19.34
N GLU A 617 13.31 -38.15 -19.60
CA GLU A 617 14.15 -38.99 -18.74
C GLU A 617 15.56 -38.42 -18.57
N MET A 618 16.10 -37.76 -19.61
CA MET A 618 17.39 -37.07 -19.51
C MET A 618 17.35 -35.86 -18.58
N GLU A 619 16.33 -35.01 -18.64
CA GLU A 619 16.19 -33.87 -17.70
C GLU A 619 16.03 -34.35 -16.26
N LEU A 620 15.27 -35.44 -16.04
CA LEU A 620 15.13 -36.06 -14.71
C LEU A 620 16.46 -36.63 -14.22
N ALA A 621 17.18 -37.39 -15.06
CA ALA A 621 18.49 -37.92 -14.72
C ALA A 621 19.51 -36.80 -14.43
N GLU A 622 19.52 -35.74 -15.24
CA GLU A 622 20.38 -34.57 -15.03
C GLU A 622 20.06 -33.86 -13.70
N SER A 623 18.78 -33.70 -13.38
CA SER A 623 18.36 -33.14 -12.09
C SER A 623 18.83 -34.00 -10.91
N HIS A 624 18.77 -35.32 -11.05
CA HIS A 624 19.27 -36.26 -10.05
C HIS A 624 20.79 -36.22 -9.93
N PHE A 625 21.52 -35.98 -11.02
CA PHE A 625 22.95 -35.72 -10.95
C PHE A 625 23.26 -34.51 -10.09
N TRP A 626 22.69 -33.33 -10.39
CA TRP A 626 23.01 -32.09 -9.65
C TRP A 626 22.60 -32.15 -8.17
N MET A 627 21.47 -32.80 -7.85
CA MET A 627 21.10 -33.07 -6.46
C MET A 627 22.09 -34.00 -5.75
N THR A 628 22.58 -35.04 -6.44
CA THR A 628 23.57 -35.96 -5.88
C THR A 628 24.94 -35.29 -5.75
N PHE A 629 25.30 -34.43 -6.69
CA PHE A 629 26.50 -33.59 -6.68
C PHE A 629 26.52 -32.71 -5.42
N ALA A 630 25.43 -31.98 -5.17
CA ALA A 630 25.29 -31.14 -3.99
C ALA A 630 25.38 -31.95 -2.68
N ALA A 631 24.70 -33.10 -2.62
CA ALA A 631 24.74 -33.98 -1.45
C ALA A 631 26.15 -34.55 -1.19
N LEU A 632 26.88 -34.97 -2.23
CA LEU A 632 28.24 -35.48 -2.10
C LEU A 632 29.17 -34.41 -1.55
N ARG A 633 29.06 -33.16 -2.04
CA ARG A 633 29.83 -32.03 -1.54
C ARG A 633 29.59 -31.81 -0.03
N THR A 634 28.33 -31.78 0.40
CA THR A 634 27.99 -31.61 1.82
C THR A 634 28.51 -32.77 2.67
N ALA A 635 28.38 -34.01 2.21
CA ALA A 635 28.89 -35.18 2.91
C ALA A 635 30.43 -35.19 2.99
N ALA A 636 31.12 -34.72 1.95
CA ALA A 636 32.58 -34.61 1.92
C ALA A 636 33.07 -33.57 2.93
N ASP A 637 32.44 -32.38 2.98
CA ASP A 637 32.76 -31.36 3.98
C ASP A 637 32.53 -31.86 5.42
N GLN A 638 31.45 -32.60 5.65
CA GLN A 638 31.17 -33.21 6.96
C GLN A 638 32.17 -34.29 7.30
N HIS A 639 32.55 -35.12 6.33
CA HIS A 639 33.58 -36.13 6.48
C HIS A 639 34.93 -35.48 6.85
N ALA A 640 35.42 -34.52 6.07
CA ALA A 640 36.67 -33.82 6.35
C ALA A 640 36.69 -33.19 7.76
N LYS A 641 35.58 -32.58 8.21
CA LYS A 641 35.44 -32.02 9.57
C LYS A 641 35.48 -33.12 10.65
N THR A 642 34.75 -34.21 10.46
CA THR A 642 34.72 -35.34 11.39
C THR A 642 36.09 -36.02 11.49
N THR A 643 36.74 -36.23 10.34
CA THR A 643 38.07 -36.83 10.24
C THR A 643 39.14 -35.94 10.89
N ALA A 644 39.07 -34.62 10.72
CA ALA A 644 39.95 -33.69 11.44
C ALA A 644 39.75 -33.74 12.97
N ARG A 645 38.50 -33.88 13.45
CA ARG A 645 38.21 -34.07 14.88
C ARG A 645 38.70 -35.41 15.40
N LEU A 646 38.58 -36.47 14.59
CA LEU A 646 39.07 -37.79 14.92
C LEU A 646 40.59 -37.80 15.07
N ASP A 647 41.33 -37.11 14.19
CA ASP A 647 42.80 -36.98 14.27
C ASP A 647 43.23 -36.38 15.62
N LEU A 648 42.52 -35.34 16.07
CA LEU A 648 42.74 -34.74 17.40
C LEU A 648 42.38 -35.69 18.54
N ALA A 649 41.28 -36.43 18.42
CA ALA A 649 40.80 -37.35 19.45
C ALA A 649 41.72 -38.57 19.64
N LEU A 650 42.35 -39.07 18.56
CA LEU A 650 43.31 -40.18 18.60
C LEU A 650 44.55 -39.88 19.48
N GLY A 651 44.87 -38.60 19.69
CA GLY A 651 45.93 -38.15 20.62
C GLY A 651 45.45 -37.85 22.04
N GLY A 652 44.15 -37.94 22.32
CA GLY A 652 43.52 -37.58 23.59
C GLY A 652 43.28 -38.76 24.54
N THR A 653 42.60 -38.48 25.67
CA THR A 653 42.24 -39.48 26.68
C THR A 653 40.79 -39.98 26.58
N ASP A 654 39.93 -39.31 25.81
CA ASP A 654 38.51 -39.64 25.71
C ASP A 654 38.22 -40.70 24.64
N ARG A 655 38.29 -41.97 25.05
CA ARG A 655 37.99 -43.14 24.22
C ARG A 655 36.55 -43.20 23.73
N THR A 656 35.61 -42.56 24.43
CA THR A 656 34.18 -42.59 24.04
C THR A 656 33.97 -41.71 22.82
N LEU A 657 34.54 -40.50 22.85
CA LEU A 657 34.51 -39.57 21.72
C LEU A 657 35.24 -40.15 20.50
N GLU A 658 36.40 -40.79 20.69
CA GLU A 658 37.12 -41.49 19.63
C GLU A 658 36.22 -42.53 18.95
N PHE A 659 35.58 -43.40 19.73
CA PHE A 659 34.71 -44.44 19.18
C PHE A 659 33.51 -43.88 18.42
N GLN A 660 32.88 -42.82 18.93
CA GLN A 660 31.77 -42.15 18.25
C GLN A 660 32.22 -41.53 16.92
N LEU A 661 33.34 -40.80 16.90
CA LEU A 661 33.87 -40.17 15.69
C LEU A 661 34.30 -41.20 14.64
N VAL A 662 34.83 -42.36 15.04
CA VAL A 662 35.13 -43.47 14.12
C VAL A 662 33.85 -44.02 13.49
N GLN A 663 32.75 -44.15 14.25
CA GLN A 663 31.47 -44.61 13.70
C GLN A 663 30.86 -43.59 12.74
N ASP A 664 30.91 -42.31 13.10
CA ASP A 664 30.39 -41.22 12.27
C ASP A 664 31.19 -41.10 10.96
N GLU A 665 32.53 -41.17 11.03
CA GLU A 665 33.40 -41.19 9.85
C GLU A 665 33.09 -42.36 8.91
N ALA A 666 32.98 -43.59 9.45
CA ALA A 666 32.65 -44.77 8.66
C ALA A 666 31.23 -44.74 8.07
N ALA A 667 30.28 -44.04 8.72
CA ALA A 667 28.95 -43.79 8.16
C ALA A 667 29.00 -42.82 6.98
N LEU A 668 29.72 -41.70 7.14
CA LEU A 668 29.91 -40.69 6.10
C LEU A 668 30.65 -41.26 4.88
N MET A 669 31.67 -42.11 5.07
CA MET A 669 32.36 -42.77 3.95
C MET A 669 31.47 -43.73 3.16
N ARG A 670 30.58 -44.47 3.83
CA ARG A 670 29.59 -45.31 3.14
C ARG A 670 28.57 -44.47 2.37
N GLU A 671 28.16 -43.34 2.93
CA GLU A 671 27.29 -42.39 2.25
C GLU A 671 27.98 -41.78 1.02
N LEU A 672 29.21 -41.29 1.16
CA LEU A 672 30.03 -40.76 0.07
C LEU A 672 30.20 -41.77 -1.07
N HIS A 673 30.50 -43.03 -0.76
CA HIS A 673 30.60 -44.09 -1.78
C HIS A 673 29.27 -44.29 -2.52
N SER A 674 28.15 -44.33 -1.79
CA SER A 674 26.81 -44.46 -2.37
C SER A 674 26.45 -43.28 -3.28
N LEU A 675 26.78 -42.05 -2.85
CA LEU A 675 26.55 -40.83 -3.61
C LEU A 675 27.43 -40.78 -4.86
N ALA A 676 28.72 -41.14 -4.77
CA ALA A 676 29.63 -41.17 -5.91
C ALA A 676 29.12 -42.14 -6.99
N ARG A 677 28.73 -43.35 -6.58
CA ARG A 677 28.15 -44.35 -7.50
C ARG A 677 26.87 -43.85 -8.17
N LYS A 678 25.97 -43.20 -7.43
CA LYS A 678 24.76 -42.58 -7.99
C LYS A 678 25.09 -41.45 -8.97
N ALA A 679 26.05 -40.60 -8.64
CA ALA A 679 26.45 -39.51 -9.54
C ALA A 679 26.99 -40.06 -10.86
N LEU A 680 27.79 -41.14 -10.83
CA LEU A 680 28.26 -41.79 -12.06
C LEU A 680 27.12 -42.34 -12.92
N THR A 681 26.08 -42.93 -12.30
CA THR A 681 24.91 -43.45 -13.04
C THR A 681 24.12 -42.35 -13.75
N TYR A 682 24.09 -41.14 -13.19
CA TYR A 682 23.35 -40.00 -13.80
C TYR A 682 24.24 -39.10 -14.67
N GLY A 683 25.57 -39.24 -14.59
CA GLY A 683 26.53 -38.36 -15.28
C GLY A 683 26.32 -38.27 -16.80
N GLY A 684 25.80 -39.33 -17.43
CA GLY A 684 25.56 -39.39 -18.86
C GLY A 684 24.59 -38.32 -19.34
N ALA A 685 23.58 -37.99 -18.53
CA ALA A 685 22.60 -36.96 -18.87
C ALA A 685 23.23 -35.56 -18.92
N VAL A 686 24.14 -35.26 -17.98
CA VAL A 686 24.87 -33.99 -17.93
C VAL A 686 25.83 -33.87 -19.11
N VAL A 687 26.57 -34.94 -19.39
CA VAL A 687 27.52 -34.99 -20.52
C VAL A 687 26.79 -34.88 -21.86
N HIS A 688 25.58 -35.42 -21.95
CA HIS A 688 24.72 -35.30 -23.13
C HIS A 688 24.31 -33.83 -23.38
N ARG A 689 23.94 -33.07 -22.33
CA ARG A 689 23.64 -31.64 -22.47
C ARG A 689 24.89 -30.85 -22.85
N SER A 690 25.98 -31.02 -22.11
CA SER A 690 27.23 -30.31 -22.35
C SER A 690 28.42 -31.22 -22.09
N ARG A 691 29.15 -31.57 -23.16
CA ARG A 691 30.33 -32.44 -23.08
C ARG A 691 31.38 -31.92 -22.10
N SER A 692 31.54 -30.59 -22.00
CA SER A 692 32.48 -29.94 -21.08
C SER A 692 32.18 -30.24 -19.61
N CYS A 693 30.93 -30.56 -19.27
CA CYS A 693 30.53 -30.90 -17.90
C CYS A 693 30.93 -32.32 -17.47
N VAL A 694 31.57 -33.12 -18.33
CA VAL A 694 32.21 -34.38 -17.89
C VAL A 694 33.22 -34.15 -16.76
N THR A 695 33.81 -32.95 -16.74
CA THR A 695 34.72 -32.52 -15.67
C THR A 695 34.05 -32.51 -14.29
N ALA A 696 32.73 -32.28 -14.20
CA ALA A 696 31.97 -32.37 -12.96
C ALA A 696 31.90 -33.82 -12.44
N VAL A 697 31.71 -34.78 -13.36
CA VAL A 697 31.68 -36.22 -13.05
C VAL A 697 33.04 -36.66 -12.52
N THR A 698 34.13 -36.24 -13.19
CA THR A 698 35.48 -36.59 -12.77
C THR A 698 35.89 -35.92 -11.47
N TRP A 699 35.44 -34.68 -11.24
CA TRP A 699 35.72 -33.94 -10.01
C TRP A 699 35.05 -34.58 -8.79
N LEU A 700 33.81 -35.06 -8.91
CA LEU A 700 33.15 -35.79 -7.83
C LEU A 700 33.93 -37.07 -7.43
N LEU A 701 34.44 -37.80 -8.42
CA LEU A 701 35.28 -38.97 -8.14
C LEU A 701 36.60 -38.56 -7.48
N GLN A 702 37.22 -37.47 -7.96
CA GLN A 702 38.43 -36.93 -7.34
C GLN A 702 38.19 -36.58 -5.85
N VAL A 703 37.12 -35.85 -5.54
CA VAL A 703 36.74 -35.51 -4.16
C VAL A 703 36.55 -36.77 -3.33
N PHE A 704 35.82 -37.77 -3.84
CA PHE A 704 35.67 -39.05 -3.14
C PHE A 704 37.02 -39.72 -2.83
N VAL A 705 37.93 -39.76 -3.81
CA VAL A 705 39.26 -40.36 -3.62
C VAL A 705 40.08 -39.58 -2.60
N GLU A 706 40.01 -38.25 -2.61
CA GLU A 706 40.67 -37.39 -1.63
C GLU A 706 40.14 -37.64 -0.20
N GLU A 707 38.83 -37.78 -0.03
CA GLU A 707 38.24 -38.13 1.26
C GLU A 707 38.65 -39.53 1.73
N VAL A 708 38.70 -40.52 0.82
CA VAL A 708 39.22 -41.86 1.12
C VAL A 708 40.67 -41.78 1.61
N VAL A 709 41.52 -40.94 1.00
CA VAL A 709 42.91 -40.76 1.44
C VAL A 709 42.97 -40.28 2.88
N LEU A 710 42.09 -39.34 3.27
CA LEU A 710 42.01 -38.85 4.66
C LEU A 710 41.63 -39.97 5.63
N SER A 711 40.64 -40.80 5.30
CA SER A 711 40.23 -41.94 6.13
C SER A 711 41.34 -42.98 6.25
N VAL A 712 41.98 -43.35 5.14
CA VAL A 712 43.09 -44.32 5.13
C VAL A 712 44.25 -43.82 5.98
N ARG A 713 44.53 -42.50 6.00
CA ARG A 713 45.59 -41.91 6.81
C ARG A 713 45.37 -42.11 8.30
N LEU A 714 44.13 -42.04 8.78
CA LEU A 714 43.81 -42.22 10.21
C LEU A 714 43.55 -43.68 10.59
N ALA A 715 43.24 -44.55 9.62
CA ALA A 715 43.00 -45.96 9.87
C ALA A 715 44.22 -46.66 10.54
N ALA A 716 43.94 -47.58 11.46
CA ALA A 716 44.96 -48.45 12.03
C ALA A 716 45.58 -49.33 10.93
N SER A 717 46.88 -49.62 11.03
CA SER A 717 47.64 -50.35 9.99
C SER A 717 47.09 -51.76 9.69
N ARG A 718 46.34 -52.35 10.63
CA ARG A 718 45.67 -53.66 10.52
C ARG A 718 44.21 -53.58 10.06
N SER A 719 43.69 -52.39 9.80
CA SER A 719 42.28 -52.21 9.47
C SER A 719 41.94 -52.82 8.11
N SER A 720 40.96 -53.72 8.07
CA SER A 720 40.44 -54.31 6.82
C SER A 720 39.81 -53.28 5.89
N VAL A 721 39.41 -52.14 6.45
CA VAL A 721 38.74 -51.03 5.76
C VAL A 721 39.64 -50.42 4.67
N ILE A 722 40.97 -50.46 4.83
CA ILE A 722 41.92 -49.93 3.84
C ILE A 722 41.78 -50.65 2.49
N VAL A 723 41.67 -51.97 2.50
CA VAL A 723 41.52 -52.78 1.28
C VAL A 723 40.14 -52.56 0.67
N GLU A 724 39.10 -52.44 1.50
CA GLU A 724 37.74 -52.17 1.05
C GLU A 724 37.63 -50.83 0.34
N TYR A 725 38.20 -49.77 0.91
CA TYR A 725 38.22 -48.45 0.29
C TYR A 725 39.01 -48.40 -1.02
N LEU A 726 40.16 -49.07 -1.06
CA LEU A 726 40.93 -49.20 -2.30
C LEU A 726 40.12 -49.90 -3.40
N ARG A 727 39.38 -50.96 -3.05
CA ARG A 727 38.50 -51.68 -3.97
C ARG A 727 37.37 -50.78 -4.48
N HIS A 728 36.68 -50.05 -3.59
CA HIS A 728 35.61 -49.14 -3.99
C HIS A 728 36.09 -48.08 -4.98
N VAL A 729 37.28 -47.51 -4.77
CA VAL A 729 37.85 -46.53 -5.72
C VAL A 729 38.12 -47.16 -7.08
N PHE A 730 38.69 -48.37 -7.13
CA PHE A 730 38.93 -49.04 -8.42
C PHE A 730 37.63 -49.42 -9.14
N GLU A 731 36.62 -49.90 -8.41
CA GLU A 731 35.29 -50.19 -8.96
C GLU A 731 34.66 -48.94 -9.61
N LEU A 732 34.77 -47.77 -8.97
CA LEU A 732 34.26 -46.52 -9.53
C LEU A 732 35.06 -46.04 -10.75
N ILE A 733 36.39 -46.25 -10.78
CA ILE A 733 37.23 -45.92 -11.94
C ILE A 733 36.86 -46.81 -13.14
N GLU A 734 36.68 -48.11 -12.91
CA GLU A 734 36.18 -49.04 -13.93
C GLU A 734 34.81 -48.60 -14.45
N GLN A 735 33.91 -48.21 -13.55
CA GLN A 735 32.60 -47.69 -13.94
C GLN A 735 32.68 -46.42 -14.80
N ILE A 736 33.60 -45.50 -14.50
CA ILE A 736 33.87 -44.31 -15.32
C ILE A 736 34.34 -44.69 -16.73
N ASN A 737 35.20 -45.71 -16.84
CA ASN A 737 35.69 -46.22 -18.10
C ASN A 737 34.58 -46.89 -18.91
N ASP A 738 33.79 -47.75 -18.29
CA ASP A 738 32.68 -48.46 -18.93
C ASP A 738 31.57 -47.50 -19.38
N SER A 739 31.39 -46.38 -18.68
CA SER A 739 30.45 -45.32 -19.07
C SER A 739 30.98 -44.42 -20.21
N GLY A 740 32.21 -44.64 -20.69
CA GLY A 740 32.81 -43.88 -21.78
C GLY A 740 33.34 -42.49 -21.42
N TYR A 741 33.34 -42.11 -20.13
CA TYR A 741 33.76 -40.76 -19.73
C TYR A 741 35.26 -40.49 -19.88
N VAL A 742 36.08 -41.55 -20.03
CA VAL A 742 37.55 -41.45 -20.18
C VAL A 742 37.98 -41.23 -21.63
N GLU A 743 37.03 -41.19 -22.58
CA GLU A 743 37.38 -40.92 -23.98
C GLU A 743 38.14 -39.59 -24.10
N PRO A 744 39.27 -39.54 -24.85
CA PRO A 744 40.09 -38.34 -24.99
C PRO A 744 39.33 -37.13 -25.56
N SER A 745 38.25 -37.36 -26.31
CA SER A 745 37.35 -36.32 -26.84
C SER A 745 36.42 -35.71 -25.79
N LEU A 746 36.27 -36.35 -24.64
CA LEU A 746 35.43 -35.89 -23.54
C LEU A 746 36.30 -35.38 -22.39
N MET A 747 37.17 -36.22 -21.82
CA MET A 747 37.93 -35.89 -20.62
C MET A 747 39.13 -34.99 -20.95
N PRO A 748 39.17 -33.74 -20.46
CA PRO A 748 40.33 -32.88 -20.65
C PRO A 748 41.56 -33.46 -19.96
N GLN A 749 42.72 -33.28 -20.59
CA GLN A 749 43.97 -33.87 -20.12
C GLN A 749 44.34 -33.44 -18.69
N GLN A 750 43.95 -32.23 -18.27
CA GLN A 750 44.19 -31.74 -16.92
C GLN A 750 43.35 -32.52 -15.89
N SER A 751 42.04 -32.68 -16.12
CA SER A 751 41.16 -33.45 -15.24
C SER A 751 41.59 -34.92 -15.13
N ALA A 752 42.08 -35.52 -16.22
CA ALA A 752 42.66 -36.86 -16.19
C ALA A 752 43.92 -36.94 -15.31
N ARG A 753 44.79 -35.92 -15.37
CA ARG A 753 46.00 -35.83 -14.53
C ARG A 753 45.63 -35.65 -13.06
N ASP A 754 44.65 -34.82 -12.76
CA ASP A 754 44.23 -34.54 -11.38
C ASP A 754 43.60 -35.79 -10.74
N LEU A 755 42.72 -36.49 -11.46
CA LEU A 755 42.19 -37.77 -11.01
C LEU A 755 43.29 -38.82 -10.81
N PHE A 756 44.23 -38.93 -11.76
CA PHE A 756 45.36 -39.85 -11.61
C PHE A 756 46.24 -39.51 -10.40
N ALA A 757 46.47 -38.23 -10.14
CA ALA A 757 47.21 -37.77 -8.98
C ALA A 757 46.50 -38.13 -7.67
N ALA A 758 45.18 -37.95 -7.58
CA ALA A 758 44.38 -38.35 -6.43
C ALA A 758 44.46 -39.87 -6.17
N VAL A 759 44.29 -40.70 -7.21
CA VAL A 759 44.39 -42.17 -7.10
C VAL A 759 45.81 -42.60 -6.71
N ARG A 760 46.83 -41.91 -7.22
CA ARG A 760 48.22 -42.16 -6.81
C ARG A 760 48.44 -41.82 -5.34
N SER A 761 47.90 -40.70 -4.85
CA SER A 761 47.97 -40.31 -3.45
C SER A 761 47.32 -41.35 -2.54
N LEU A 762 46.18 -41.92 -2.95
CA LEU A 762 45.54 -43.02 -2.24
C LEU A 762 46.45 -44.25 -2.15
N ARG A 763 47.02 -44.68 -3.28
CA ARG A 763 47.96 -45.81 -3.32
C ARG A 763 49.16 -45.59 -2.40
N MET A 764 49.70 -44.38 -2.37
CA MET A 764 50.80 -44.01 -1.47
C MET A 764 50.37 -44.10 -0.01
N ALA A 765 49.18 -43.59 0.36
CA ALA A 765 48.66 -43.68 1.72
C ALA A 765 48.44 -45.14 2.16
N CYS A 766 47.87 -45.98 1.30
CA CYS A 766 47.73 -47.42 1.57
C CYS A 766 49.09 -48.11 1.72
N GLY A 767 50.05 -47.76 0.84
CA GLY A 767 51.43 -48.28 0.91
C GLY A 767 52.14 -47.88 2.20
N GLN A 768 51.93 -46.64 2.67
CA GLN A 768 52.45 -46.19 3.96
C GLN A 768 51.86 -47.00 5.12
N LYS A 769 50.56 -47.28 5.13
CA LYS A 769 49.94 -48.12 6.16
C LYS A 769 50.44 -49.56 6.15
N ALA A 770 50.66 -50.13 4.97
CA ALA A 770 51.28 -51.45 4.84
C ALA A 770 52.73 -51.45 5.37
N HIS A 771 53.47 -50.38 5.13
CA HIS A 771 54.81 -50.20 5.70
C HIS A 771 54.77 -50.05 7.22
N ASP A 772 53.86 -49.22 7.76
CA ASP A 772 53.68 -49.04 9.20
C ASP A 772 53.34 -50.37 9.90
N LEU A 773 52.53 -51.22 9.25
CA LEU A 773 52.25 -52.58 9.73
C LEU A 773 53.52 -53.44 9.83
N LEU A 774 54.35 -53.45 8.78
CA LEU A 774 55.61 -54.18 8.77
C LEU A 774 56.57 -53.67 9.87
N VAL A 775 56.61 -52.36 10.08
CA VAL A 775 57.42 -51.74 11.15
C VAL A 775 56.89 -52.12 12.54
N GLU A 776 55.58 -52.10 12.77
CA GLU A 776 54.95 -52.55 14.01
C GLU A 776 55.21 -54.04 14.28
N GLU A 777 55.17 -54.89 13.25
CA GLU A 777 55.48 -56.31 13.36
C GLU A 777 56.97 -56.55 13.66
N ALA A 778 57.86 -55.81 12.99
CA ALA A 778 59.29 -55.85 13.28
C ALA A 778 59.60 -55.40 14.72
N LYS A 779 58.94 -54.34 15.22
CA LYS A 779 59.06 -53.90 16.62
C LYS A 779 58.58 -54.97 17.59
N LYS A 780 57.46 -55.65 17.32
CA LYS A 780 56.97 -56.76 18.16
C LYS A 780 57.95 -57.90 18.22
N VAL A 781 58.54 -58.30 17.09
CA VAL A 781 59.58 -59.34 17.06
C VAL A 781 60.81 -58.91 17.87
N ALA A 782 61.25 -57.66 17.72
CA ALA A 782 62.39 -57.12 18.47
C ALA A 782 62.14 -57.08 19.99
N VAL A 783 60.94 -56.65 20.44
CA VAL A 783 60.55 -56.67 21.85
C VAL A 783 60.47 -58.09 22.40
N THR A 784 59.95 -59.04 21.61
CA THR A 784 59.88 -60.46 22.00
C THR A 784 61.28 -61.05 22.14
N GLN A 785 62.23 -60.68 21.26
CA GLN A 785 63.64 -61.07 21.38
C GLN A 785 64.33 -60.43 22.59
N GLN A 786 64.02 -59.18 22.93
CA GLN A 786 64.51 -58.53 24.16
C GLN A 786 63.96 -59.19 25.43
N GLN A 787 62.68 -59.57 25.47
CA GLN A 787 62.08 -60.26 26.62
C GLN A 787 62.65 -61.68 26.82
N LEU A 788 62.98 -62.38 25.73
CA LEU A 788 63.71 -63.65 25.77
C LEU A 788 65.14 -63.47 26.32
N PHE A 789 65.81 -62.36 26.00
CA PHE A 789 67.13 -62.04 26.57
C PHE A 789 67.05 -61.68 28.07
N VAL A 790 66.04 -60.92 28.51
CA VAL A 790 65.89 -60.51 29.93
C VAL A 790 65.45 -61.68 30.83
N THR A 791 64.66 -62.63 30.32
CA THR A 791 64.31 -63.86 31.06
C THR A 791 65.42 -64.91 31.09
N SER A 792 66.46 -64.74 30.27
CA SER A 792 67.64 -65.62 30.22
C SER A 792 68.81 -65.15 31.10
N GLN A 793 68.65 -64.08 31.89
CA GLN A 793 69.64 -63.75 32.93
C GLN A 793 69.47 -64.70 34.13
N PRO A 794 70.54 -65.42 34.55
CA PRO A 794 70.48 -66.23 35.76
C PRO A 794 70.34 -65.31 36.97
N LYS A 795 69.42 -65.63 37.89
CA LYS A 795 69.43 -65.07 39.24
C LYS A 795 70.76 -65.46 39.90
N TRP A 796 71.58 -64.46 40.22
CA TRP A 796 72.68 -64.58 41.18
C TRP A 796 72.20 -64.11 42.54
#